data_AF-A0A9K3JDJ3-F1
#
_entry.id   AF-A0A9K3JDJ3-F1
#
_cell.length_a   1.000
_cell.length_b   1.000
_cell.length_c   1.000
_cell.angle_alpha   90.00
_cell.angle_beta   90.00
_cell.angle_gamma   90.00
#
_symmetry.space_group_name_H-M   'P 1'
#
loop_
_entity.id
_entity.type
_entity.pdbx_description
1 polymer ?
#
loop_
_entity_poly.entity_id
_entity_poly.type
_entity_poly.pdbx_seq_one_letter_code
_entity_poly.pdbx_strand_id
1 'polypeptide(L)'
;MINSSVFRNLAMLTLGKGQLGEPFFQALTDCTMLNSLTVIDAVLGNGHQEIPIYHDRLRHLQIVKCRMVRISVRCPELETLSLKRSSMAHAVLNCPLLRDLDIASCHKLLDAAVRSAATSCPLLESLDMSNCSCVSDETLREISLICENLHILNASYCPNISLESVRLPMLTVLKLHSCEGITSASIAAISYSYVLEVLELDNCSLLTSVFLDLSHLRNIRLVHCRKLVDVSLRSMVLSSIRISNCPLLQRINITSSSLQQLILQKQESLTTLELHCECLQEVDLTDCESLTNSIFEVFSDRSGCGCPLLKSLILDNCERLTTVVFSSGSVRSLSFAGCRAITSLELTCPNLEQVTLDGCDHLENATFCPVGLSSLNLGICPKLNVLNIDAPSMVQLELKGCGVLSQSLINCPLLKSLDASFCSQLKDDFLSTTTASCPLIESLILMSCPSIGSDGLMSLRYLPNLTLLDLSYTFLLDLQPVFDSCLKLKVLKLQACKYLTDSSLEPLYKDDALPALLELDLSYGTLCHSAIQELIACCTHLTHLNLNGCVNMNDMNWNLTNDHDFNLDVDIDSQPHLLLQNLNCVGCPNTKKVIIPRLARFSHLSSLNLSLSANLKDVDLACSNLCFLNLSNCCSLESLKLECPRLTTLFLQSCNIGEEVVESAISHCNMLETLDVRFCPKISPLSMGRLRTACPSLKRIFNSLVPV
;
A
#
# COMPACT_ATOMS: atom_id res chain seq x y z
N MET A 1 -19.80 56.41 24.94
CA MET A 1 -21.02 56.93 24.30
C MET A 1 -20.92 56.62 22.82
N ILE A 2 -21.69 55.63 22.34
CA ILE A 2 -21.75 55.30 20.91
C ILE A 2 -23.02 55.98 20.37
N ASN A 3 -22.87 56.77 19.32
CA ASN A 3 -23.93 57.61 18.78
C ASN A 3 -24.96 56.72 18.05
N SER A 4 -26.21 56.66 18.54
CA SER A 4 -27.28 55.77 18.02
C SER A 4 -27.68 56.05 16.56
N SER A 5 -27.22 57.16 15.99
CA SER A 5 -27.41 57.52 14.58
C SER A 5 -26.60 56.67 13.59
N VAL A 6 -25.54 55.99 14.04
CA VAL A 6 -24.62 55.24 13.15
C VAL A 6 -25.19 53.85 12.75
N PHE A 7 -26.15 53.30 13.50
CA PHE A 7 -26.60 51.90 13.33
C PHE A 7 -28.00 51.73 12.72
N ARG A 8 -28.73 52.81 12.40
CA ARG A 8 -30.14 52.73 11.96
C ARG A 8 -30.40 51.83 10.75
N ASN A 9 -29.43 51.68 9.84
CA ASN A 9 -29.55 50.89 8.61
C ASN A 9 -28.83 49.53 8.67
N LEU A 10 -28.34 49.12 9.84
CA LEU A 10 -27.45 47.96 9.95
C LEU A 10 -28.26 46.68 10.16
N ALA A 11 -28.20 45.75 9.20
CA ALA A 11 -28.94 44.48 9.27
C ALA A 11 -28.22 43.41 10.09
N MET A 12 -26.89 43.40 10.09
CA MET A 12 -26.06 42.42 10.79
C MET A 12 -24.92 43.14 11.53
N LEU A 13 -24.75 42.83 12.81
CA LEU A 13 -23.71 43.40 13.67
C LEU A 13 -22.86 42.29 14.29
N THR A 14 -21.56 42.29 14.00
CA THR A 14 -20.59 41.39 14.63
C THR A 14 -19.61 42.19 15.47
N LEU A 15 -19.48 41.82 16.73
CA LEU A 15 -18.65 42.45 17.73
C LEU A 15 -17.77 41.41 18.39
N GLY A 16 -16.58 41.81 18.79
CA GLY A 16 -15.76 40.96 19.63
C GLY A 16 -14.65 41.71 20.32
N LYS A 17 -14.14 41.10 21.39
CA LYS A 17 -13.15 41.68 22.31
C LYS A 17 -13.63 42.95 23.02
N GLY A 18 -13.32 43.06 24.31
CA GLY A 18 -13.68 44.22 25.14
C GLY A 18 -14.89 43.99 26.04
N GLN A 19 -15.37 45.08 26.65
CA GLN A 19 -16.45 45.07 27.63
C GLN A 19 -17.69 45.75 27.04
N LEU A 20 -18.79 45.02 26.97
CA LEU A 20 -20.08 45.53 26.52
C LEU A 20 -21.01 45.64 27.73
N GLY A 21 -21.39 46.87 28.07
CA GLY A 21 -22.32 47.14 29.16
C GLY A 21 -23.78 47.19 28.70
N GLU A 22 -24.69 47.26 29.66
CA GLU A 22 -26.13 47.50 29.44
C GLU A 22 -26.44 48.68 28.48
N PRO A 23 -25.74 49.84 28.52
CA PRO A 23 -26.04 50.95 27.61
C PRO A 23 -25.85 50.60 26.14
N PHE A 24 -24.98 49.64 25.83
CA PHE A 24 -24.79 49.18 24.47
C PHE A 24 -26.01 48.40 23.98
N PHE A 25 -26.51 47.45 24.79
CA PHE A 25 -27.70 46.66 24.44
C PHE A 25 -28.97 47.51 24.41
N GLN A 26 -29.06 48.54 25.26
CA GLN A 26 -30.15 49.50 25.19
C GLN A 26 -30.08 50.37 23.93
N ALA A 27 -28.90 50.71 23.41
CA ALA A 27 -28.78 51.42 22.14
C ALA A 27 -29.17 50.53 20.93
N LEU A 28 -29.11 49.20 21.07
CA LEU A 28 -29.54 48.28 20.01
C LEU A 28 -31.04 48.32 19.77
N THR A 29 -31.87 48.66 20.77
CA THR A 29 -33.33 48.74 20.57
C THR A 29 -33.72 49.77 19.51
N ASP A 30 -32.90 50.80 19.32
CA ASP A 30 -33.13 51.84 18.31
C ASP A 30 -32.76 51.38 16.87
N CYS A 31 -32.16 50.20 16.72
CA CYS A 31 -31.65 49.66 15.46
C CYS A 31 -32.71 48.82 14.72
N THR A 32 -33.78 49.46 14.26
CA THR A 32 -34.96 48.79 13.67
C THR A 32 -34.71 47.81 12.50
N MET A 33 -33.58 47.91 11.80
CA MET A 33 -33.22 47.03 10.68
C MET A 33 -32.38 45.80 11.09
N LEU A 34 -31.90 45.74 12.34
CA LEU A 34 -30.99 44.70 12.82
C LEU A 34 -31.73 43.37 12.99
N ASN A 35 -31.30 42.35 12.24
CA ASN A 35 -31.85 40.99 12.30
C ASN A 35 -30.84 39.94 12.82
N SER A 36 -29.54 40.25 12.83
CA SER A 36 -28.50 39.34 13.28
C SER A 36 -27.47 40.05 14.15
N LEU A 37 -27.20 39.52 15.35
CA LEU A 37 -26.20 40.03 16.28
C LEU A 37 -25.26 38.91 16.70
N THR A 38 -23.96 39.11 16.50
CA THR A 38 -22.91 38.18 16.93
C THR A 38 -21.94 38.90 17.85
N VAL A 39 -21.70 38.34 19.02
CA VAL A 39 -20.74 38.83 20.02
C VAL A 39 -19.78 37.69 20.36
N ILE A 40 -18.49 37.91 20.16
CA ILE A 40 -17.45 36.88 20.35
C ILE A 40 -16.38 37.37 21.31
N ASP A 41 -16.03 36.57 22.32
CA ASP A 41 -14.88 36.82 23.20
C ASP A 41 -14.96 38.19 23.93
N ALA A 42 -16.16 38.53 24.42
CA ALA A 42 -16.44 39.77 25.14
C ALA A 42 -16.88 39.53 26.59
N VAL A 43 -16.66 40.51 27.46
CA VAL A 43 -17.22 40.53 28.81
C VAL A 43 -18.50 41.33 28.78
N LEU A 44 -19.63 40.70 29.12
CA LEU A 44 -20.93 41.40 29.18
C LEU A 44 -21.18 41.84 30.63
N GLY A 45 -21.21 43.15 30.85
CA GLY A 45 -21.40 43.77 32.16
C GLY A 45 -20.17 43.78 33.07
N ASN A 46 -20.43 43.96 34.37
CA ASN A 46 -19.41 44.16 35.41
C ASN A 46 -19.37 42.99 36.42
N GLY A 47 -19.84 41.80 36.03
CA GLY A 47 -19.75 40.58 36.84
C GLY A 47 -20.79 40.40 37.96
N HIS A 48 -21.77 41.29 38.11
CA HIS A 48 -22.85 41.16 39.12
C HIS A 48 -24.26 41.46 38.57
N GLN A 49 -24.35 42.02 37.36
CA GLN A 49 -25.60 42.47 36.76
C GLN A 49 -26.16 41.43 35.78
N GLU A 50 -27.48 41.35 35.71
CA GLU A 50 -28.20 40.70 34.62
C GLU A 50 -28.10 41.57 33.37
N ILE A 51 -27.77 40.97 32.24
CA ILE A 51 -27.68 41.67 30.95
C ILE A 51 -28.98 41.45 30.17
N PRO A 52 -29.83 42.49 30.06
CA PRO A 52 -31.02 42.43 29.22
C PRO A 52 -30.66 42.63 27.75
N ILE A 53 -31.13 41.74 26.89
CA ILE A 53 -31.10 41.87 25.43
C ILE A 53 -32.54 41.87 24.95
N TYR A 54 -32.99 43.05 24.53
CA TYR A 54 -34.34 43.29 24.04
C TYR A 54 -34.24 43.84 22.61
N HIS A 55 -34.87 43.15 21.66
CA HIS A 55 -34.90 43.60 20.27
C HIS A 55 -36.06 42.95 19.50
N ASP A 56 -36.91 43.77 18.87
CA ASP A 56 -38.16 43.31 18.26
C ASP A 56 -37.96 42.53 16.95
N ARG A 57 -36.88 42.82 16.21
CA ARG A 57 -36.63 42.31 14.85
C ARG A 57 -35.47 41.33 14.74
N LEU A 58 -34.87 40.97 15.88
CA LEU A 58 -33.68 40.12 15.89
C LEU A 58 -34.10 38.66 15.67
N ARG A 59 -33.55 38.02 14.64
CA ARG A 59 -33.79 36.62 14.27
C ARG A 59 -32.66 35.70 14.66
N HIS A 60 -31.43 36.21 14.66
CA HIS A 60 -30.23 35.44 14.98
C HIS A 60 -29.40 36.15 16.05
N LEU A 61 -29.12 35.45 17.15
CA LEU A 61 -28.28 35.94 18.23
C LEU A 61 -27.19 34.93 18.56
N GLN A 62 -25.92 35.35 18.48
CA GLN A 62 -24.78 34.53 18.84
C GLN A 62 -23.94 35.25 19.90
N ILE A 63 -23.76 34.63 21.06
CA ILE A 63 -22.94 35.09 22.17
C ILE A 63 -21.96 33.98 22.50
N VAL A 64 -20.77 34.04 21.90
CA VAL A 64 -19.83 32.93 21.86
C VAL A 64 -18.56 33.28 22.63
N LYS A 65 -18.14 32.39 23.55
CA LYS A 65 -16.95 32.59 24.41
C LYS A 65 -17.03 33.87 25.26
N CYS A 66 -18.23 34.33 25.61
CA CYS A 66 -18.41 35.53 26.41
C CYS A 66 -18.44 35.22 27.91
N ARG A 67 -18.14 36.22 28.75
CA ARG A 67 -18.21 36.09 30.22
C ARG A 67 -19.30 37.00 30.78
N MET A 68 -20.25 36.42 31.50
CA MET A 68 -21.34 37.14 32.18
C MET A 68 -21.84 36.33 33.39
N VAL A 69 -22.75 36.86 34.19
CA VAL A 69 -23.35 36.08 35.31
C VAL A 69 -24.77 35.67 35.01
N ARG A 70 -25.59 36.60 34.54
CA ARG A 70 -26.97 36.36 34.14
C ARG A 70 -27.28 37.04 32.82
N ILE A 71 -28.09 36.41 31.98
CA ILE A 71 -28.59 36.98 30.73
C ILE A 71 -30.11 36.84 30.64
N SER A 72 -30.76 37.89 30.15
CA SER A 72 -32.19 37.94 29.87
C SER A 72 -32.37 38.25 28.39
N VAL A 73 -32.92 37.33 27.60
CA VAL A 73 -33.17 37.56 26.17
C VAL A 73 -34.68 37.61 25.94
N ARG A 74 -35.20 38.76 25.51
CA ARG A 74 -36.59 38.90 25.05
C ARG A 74 -36.58 39.44 23.62
N CYS A 75 -36.64 38.53 22.67
CA CYS A 75 -36.64 38.83 21.24
C CYS A 75 -37.76 38.01 20.59
N PRO A 76 -38.91 38.62 20.24
CA PRO A 76 -40.11 37.88 19.83
C PRO A 76 -39.96 37.21 18.46
N GLU A 77 -39.14 37.77 17.56
CA GLU A 77 -38.84 37.21 16.23
C GLU A 77 -37.58 36.30 16.22
N LEU A 78 -37.02 35.95 17.39
CA LEU A 78 -35.76 35.18 17.44
C LEU A 78 -35.97 33.73 17.03
N GLU A 79 -35.26 33.30 15.99
CA GLU A 79 -35.29 31.93 15.44
C GLU A 79 -34.09 31.11 15.91
N THR A 80 -32.90 31.73 16.04
CA THR A 80 -31.68 31.03 16.47
C THR A 80 -30.92 31.77 17.57
N LEU A 81 -30.46 31.01 18.58
CA LEU A 81 -29.70 31.50 19.71
C LEU A 81 -28.51 30.58 20.01
N SER A 82 -27.29 31.12 20.01
CA SER A 82 -26.11 30.42 20.52
C SER A 82 -25.51 31.18 21.70
N LEU A 83 -25.33 30.49 22.82
CA LEU A 83 -24.60 30.94 24.01
C LEU A 83 -23.29 30.16 24.20
N LYS A 84 -22.80 29.49 23.14
CA LYS A 84 -21.70 28.52 23.19
C LYS A 84 -20.44 29.01 23.88
N ARG A 85 -19.87 28.17 24.75
CA ARG A 85 -18.65 28.43 25.54
C ARG A 85 -18.74 29.69 26.41
N SER A 86 -19.94 30.20 26.67
CA SER A 86 -20.12 31.38 27.50
C SER A 86 -20.27 30.98 28.97
N SER A 87 -19.53 31.66 29.84
CA SER A 87 -19.63 31.42 31.28
C SER A 87 -20.81 32.25 31.81
N MET A 88 -21.87 31.58 32.27
CA MET A 88 -23.04 32.21 32.90
C MET A 88 -23.74 31.22 33.85
N ALA A 89 -24.39 31.71 34.90
CA ALA A 89 -25.09 30.89 35.88
C ALA A 89 -26.60 30.79 35.61
N HIS A 90 -27.19 31.81 34.99
CA HIS A 90 -28.61 31.82 34.64
C HIS A 90 -28.83 32.43 33.25
N ALA A 91 -29.76 31.83 32.50
CA ALA A 91 -30.29 32.36 31.26
C ALA A 91 -31.82 32.35 31.34
N VAL A 92 -32.44 33.50 31.13
CA VAL A 92 -33.89 33.64 31.03
C VAL A 92 -34.21 34.00 29.58
N LEU A 93 -34.96 33.13 28.89
CA LEU A 93 -35.34 33.33 27.50
C LEU A 93 -36.84 33.57 27.42
N ASN A 94 -37.26 34.57 26.65
CA ASN A 94 -38.65 34.74 26.21
C ASN A 94 -38.65 34.93 24.70
N CYS A 95 -38.47 33.82 23.99
CA CYS A 95 -38.28 33.77 22.55
C CYS A 95 -39.22 32.70 21.96
N PRO A 96 -40.52 33.03 21.75
CA PRO A 96 -41.55 32.04 21.42
C PRO A 96 -41.38 31.40 20.04
N LEU A 97 -40.61 32.03 19.14
CA LEU A 97 -40.34 31.54 17.79
C LEU A 97 -38.97 30.84 17.66
N LEU A 98 -38.27 30.60 18.78
CA LEU A 98 -36.94 30.00 18.77
C LEU A 98 -37.01 28.54 18.34
N ARG A 99 -36.21 28.20 17.32
CA ARG A 99 -36.09 26.86 16.75
C ARG A 99 -34.75 26.21 17.08
N ASP A 100 -33.67 26.98 17.12
CA ASP A 100 -32.33 26.48 17.39
C ASP A 100 -31.73 27.10 18.66
N LEU A 101 -31.39 26.27 19.64
CA LEU A 101 -30.71 26.67 20.87
C LEU A 101 -29.39 25.92 21.04
N ASP A 102 -28.28 26.65 20.99
CA ASP A 102 -26.93 26.12 21.23
C ASP A 102 -26.37 26.69 22.53
N ILE A 103 -26.31 25.86 23.57
CA ILE A 103 -25.70 26.14 24.87
C ILE A 103 -24.45 25.29 25.11
N ALA A 104 -23.79 24.81 24.05
CA ALA A 104 -22.67 23.90 24.17
C ALA A 104 -21.51 24.49 25.00
N SER A 105 -20.89 23.68 25.86
CA SER A 105 -19.78 24.04 26.75
C SER A 105 -20.11 25.13 27.78
N CYS A 106 -21.38 25.33 28.11
CA CYS A 106 -21.84 26.22 29.18
C CYS A 106 -21.86 25.50 30.54
N HIS A 107 -20.67 25.11 31.01
CA HIS A 107 -20.44 24.30 32.23
C HIS A 107 -21.01 24.85 33.55
N LYS A 108 -21.43 26.12 33.61
CA LYS A 108 -22.04 26.74 34.80
C LYS A 108 -23.57 26.78 34.75
N LEU A 109 -24.19 26.39 33.64
CA LEU A 109 -25.64 26.30 33.55
C LEU A 109 -26.12 25.06 34.29
N LEU A 110 -26.94 25.28 35.32
CA LEU A 110 -27.62 24.23 36.07
C LEU A 110 -28.91 23.80 35.34
N ASP A 111 -29.42 22.62 35.67
CA ASP A 111 -30.69 22.08 35.14
C ASP A 111 -31.81 23.13 35.13
N ALA A 112 -32.03 23.85 36.24
CA ALA A 112 -33.08 24.86 36.33
C ALA A 112 -32.96 25.98 35.29
N ALA A 113 -31.74 26.38 34.93
CA ALA A 113 -31.50 27.43 33.95
C ALA A 113 -31.75 26.93 32.52
N VAL A 114 -31.24 25.74 32.18
CA VAL A 114 -31.45 25.13 30.85
C VAL A 114 -32.93 24.85 30.63
N ARG A 115 -33.59 24.33 31.67
CA ARG A 115 -35.01 24.03 31.65
C ARG A 115 -35.84 25.28 31.46
N SER A 116 -35.63 26.32 32.27
CA SER A 116 -36.33 27.61 32.10
C SER A 116 -36.11 28.22 30.71
N ALA A 117 -34.93 28.05 30.13
CA ALA A 117 -34.61 28.54 28.79
C ALA A 117 -35.39 27.75 27.71
N ALA A 118 -35.38 26.42 27.78
CA ALA A 118 -36.03 25.56 26.80
C ALA A 118 -37.57 25.58 26.90
N THR A 119 -38.13 25.55 28.11
CA THR A 119 -39.59 25.52 28.31
C THR A 119 -40.30 26.82 27.88
N SER A 120 -39.54 27.91 27.69
CA SER A 120 -40.03 29.17 27.13
C SER A 120 -40.06 29.20 25.60
N CYS A 121 -39.59 28.13 24.94
CA CYS A 121 -39.42 28.02 23.49
C CYS A 121 -40.16 26.77 22.94
N PRO A 122 -41.49 26.78 22.81
CA PRO A 122 -42.28 25.58 22.44
C PRO A 122 -42.07 25.11 20.99
N LEU A 123 -41.52 25.97 20.12
CA LEU A 123 -41.21 25.65 18.72
C LEU A 123 -39.77 25.13 18.52
N LEU A 124 -39.08 24.76 19.61
CA LEU A 124 -37.70 24.32 19.54
C LEU A 124 -37.57 23.03 18.70
N GLU A 125 -36.73 23.10 17.69
CA GLU A 125 -36.46 22.05 16.69
C GLU A 125 -35.09 21.39 16.96
N SER A 126 -34.11 22.17 17.42
CA SER A 126 -32.73 21.73 17.67
C SER A 126 -32.18 22.26 19.00
N LEU A 127 -31.58 21.37 19.78
CA LEU A 127 -30.92 21.69 21.05
C LEU A 127 -29.51 21.09 21.09
N ASP A 128 -28.50 21.95 21.18
CA ASP A 128 -27.13 21.55 21.51
C ASP A 128 -26.80 21.95 22.95
N MET A 129 -26.65 20.94 23.81
CA MET A 129 -26.24 21.08 25.20
C MET A 129 -24.99 20.25 25.48
N SER A 130 -24.16 20.01 24.46
CA SER A 130 -22.94 19.23 24.61
C SER A 130 -21.95 19.86 25.58
N ASN A 131 -21.22 19.05 26.33
CA ASN A 131 -20.23 19.47 27.32
C ASN A 131 -20.82 20.38 28.42
N CYS A 132 -22.07 20.11 28.81
CA CYS A 132 -22.76 20.73 29.94
C CYS A 132 -22.79 19.75 31.13
N SER A 133 -21.77 19.82 31.98
CA SER A 133 -21.55 18.85 33.08
C SER A 133 -22.64 18.82 34.15
N CYS A 134 -23.42 19.90 34.29
CA CYS A 134 -24.44 20.04 35.34
C CYS A 134 -25.86 19.73 34.87
N VAL A 135 -26.02 19.26 33.62
CA VAL A 135 -27.34 18.92 33.06
C VAL A 135 -27.62 17.43 33.22
N SER A 136 -28.82 17.09 33.69
CA SER A 136 -29.30 15.73 33.94
C SER A 136 -30.60 15.41 33.19
N ASP A 137 -31.04 14.15 33.28
CA ASP A 137 -32.29 13.68 32.66
C ASP A 137 -33.53 14.48 33.09
N GLU A 138 -33.52 15.12 34.26
CA GLU A 138 -34.63 15.95 34.72
C GLU A 138 -34.90 17.14 33.79
N THR A 139 -33.85 17.72 33.21
CA THR A 139 -33.98 18.76 32.19
C THR A 139 -34.61 18.21 30.92
N LEU A 140 -34.17 17.06 30.43
CA LEU A 140 -34.71 16.46 29.22
C LEU A 140 -36.15 15.97 29.40
N ARG A 141 -36.52 15.52 30.60
CA ARG A 141 -37.88 15.09 30.95
C ARG A 141 -38.89 16.23 30.77
N GLU A 142 -38.61 17.42 31.30
CA GLU A 142 -39.49 18.58 31.09
C GLU A 142 -39.46 19.08 29.63
N ILE A 143 -38.30 19.08 28.98
CA ILE A 143 -38.20 19.46 27.55
C ILE A 143 -39.06 18.55 26.68
N SER A 144 -39.06 17.24 26.96
CA SER A 144 -39.87 16.27 26.21
C SER A 144 -41.38 16.49 26.32
N LEU A 145 -41.85 17.19 27.36
CA LEU A 145 -43.27 17.50 27.56
C LEU A 145 -43.73 18.80 26.87
N ILE A 146 -42.79 19.69 26.53
CA ILE A 146 -43.11 21.05 26.03
C ILE A 146 -42.65 21.26 24.60
N CYS A 147 -41.46 20.74 24.24
CA CYS A 147 -40.86 20.91 22.92
C CYS A 147 -41.20 19.73 22.01
N GLU A 148 -42.46 19.65 21.57
CA GLU A 148 -42.95 18.53 20.74
C GLU A 148 -42.27 18.43 19.35
N ASN A 149 -41.68 19.53 18.87
CA ASN A 149 -41.00 19.61 17.56
C ASN A 149 -39.50 19.30 17.61
N LEU A 150 -38.96 18.97 18.80
CA LEU A 150 -37.53 18.73 18.96
C LEU A 150 -37.13 17.44 18.22
N HIS A 151 -36.37 17.61 17.15
CA HIS A 151 -35.93 16.51 16.29
C HIS A 151 -34.41 16.37 16.23
N ILE A 152 -33.64 17.36 16.70
CA ILE A 152 -32.18 17.29 16.82
C ILE A 152 -31.78 17.54 18.28
N LEU A 153 -31.09 16.57 18.89
CA LEU A 153 -30.52 16.71 20.22
C LEU A 153 -29.06 16.29 20.25
N ASN A 154 -28.20 17.21 20.70
CA ASN A 154 -26.81 16.92 21.03
C ASN A 154 -26.58 17.09 22.52
N ALA A 155 -26.43 15.97 23.24
CA ALA A 155 -26.17 15.92 24.67
C ALA A 155 -24.82 15.24 24.99
N SER A 156 -23.88 15.32 24.05
CA SER A 156 -22.57 14.68 24.15
C SER A 156 -21.69 15.30 25.23
N TYR A 157 -20.81 14.52 25.86
CA TYR A 157 -19.97 14.93 26.99
C TYR A 157 -20.77 15.41 28.22
N CYS A 158 -21.97 14.88 28.41
CA CYS A 158 -22.80 15.15 29.58
C CYS A 158 -22.87 13.90 30.48
N PRO A 159 -22.11 13.84 31.58
CA PRO A 159 -21.96 12.62 32.38
C PRO A 159 -23.23 12.22 33.14
N ASN A 160 -24.12 13.18 33.43
CA ASN A 160 -25.36 12.96 34.19
C ASN A 160 -26.59 12.66 33.33
N ILE A 161 -26.40 12.44 32.02
CA ILE A 161 -27.47 12.06 31.09
C ILE A 161 -27.48 10.53 30.93
N SER A 162 -28.62 9.92 31.25
CA SER A 162 -28.87 8.47 31.08
C SER A 162 -30.01 8.17 30.11
N LEU A 163 -30.92 9.11 29.87
CA LEU A 163 -32.13 8.95 29.06
C LEU A 163 -33.12 7.86 29.51
N GLU A 164 -32.84 7.08 30.55
CA GLU A 164 -33.64 5.91 30.93
C GLU A 164 -35.11 6.26 31.26
N SER A 165 -35.36 7.47 31.74
CA SER A 165 -36.70 7.97 32.11
C SER A 165 -37.26 9.04 31.16
N VAL A 166 -36.64 9.24 30.00
CA VAL A 166 -36.98 10.33 29.06
C VAL A 166 -37.48 9.73 27.75
N ARG A 167 -38.56 10.28 27.19
CA ARG A 167 -39.12 9.85 25.90
C ARG A 167 -39.18 11.02 24.93
N LEU A 168 -38.42 10.95 23.84
CA LEU A 168 -38.35 12.01 22.82
C LEU A 168 -38.70 11.43 21.44
N PRO A 169 -40.00 11.18 21.17
CA PRO A 169 -40.44 10.35 20.04
C PRO A 169 -40.14 10.93 18.65
N MET A 170 -39.94 12.25 18.56
CA MET A 170 -39.75 12.97 17.30
C MET A 170 -38.28 13.17 16.91
N LEU A 171 -37.33 12.59 17.67
CA LEU A 171 -35.91 12.71 17.35
C LEU A 171 -35.56 12.02 16.04
N THR A 172 -34.92 12.79 15.15
CA THR A 172 -34.28 12.31 13.91
C THR A 172 -32.77 12.20 14.07
N VAL A 173 -32.16 13.04 14.92
CA VAL A 173 -30.72 13.05 15.20
C VAL A 173 -30.47 13.09 16.71
N LEU A 174 -29.77 12.08 17.22
CA LEU A 174 -29.36 11.99 18.62
C LEU A 174 -27.85 11.75 18.74
N LYS A 175 -27.17 12.66 19.42
CA LYS A 175 -25.72 12.61 19.66
C LYS A 175 -25.41 12.54 21.16
N LEU A 176 -24.69 11.50 21.56
CA LEU A 176 -24.39 11.14 22.96
C LEU A 176 -22.93 10.72 23.12
N HIS A 177 -22.00 11.39 22.44
CA HIS A 177 -20.57 11.02 22.52
C HIS A 177 -20.06 11.17 23.96
N SER A 178 -19.29 10.22 24.46
CA SER A 178 -18.66 10.27 25.79
C SER A 178 -19.65 10.53 26.94
N CYS A 179 -20.87 10.03 26.83
CA CYS A 179 -21.85 10.05 27.92
C CYS A 179 -21.69 8.78 28.77
N GLU A 180 -21.25 8.95 30.02
CA GLU A 180 -20.98 7.85 30.95
C GLU A 180 -22.27 7.18 31.44
N GLY A 181 -23.37 7.94 31.57
CA GLY A 181 -24.65 7.44 32.06
C GLY A 181 -25.45 6.60 31.06
N ILE A 182 -24.97 6.41 29.82
CA ILE A 182 -25.68 5.66 28.80
C ILE A 182 -25.45 4.15 28.98
N THR A 183 -26.54 3.42 29.19
CA THR A 183 -26.60 1.98 29.42
C THR A 183 -27.50 1.28 28.40
N SER A 184 -27.68 -0.04 28.50
CA SER A 184 -28.66 -0.77 27.68
C SER A 184 -30.11 -0.36 27.98
N ALA A 185 -30.42 0.16 29.18
CA ALA A 185 -31.74 0.71 29.49
C ALA A 185 -32.00 2.02 28.74
N SER A 186 -30.96 2.83 28.52
CA SER A 186 -31.03 4.02 27.66
C SER A 186 -31.42 3.67 26.23
N ILE A 187 -30.92 2.56 25.68
CA ILE A 187 -31.26 2.09 24.33
C ILE A 187 -32.75 1.74 24.23
N ALA A 188 -33.33 1.16 25.29
CA ALA A 188 -34.77 0.89 25.36
C ALA A 188 -35.62 2.18 25.41
N ALA A 189 -35.09 3.28 25.92
CA ALA A 189 -35.74 4.59 25.83
C ALA A 189 -35.60 5.20 24.43
N ILE A 190 -34.42 5.05 23.80
CA ILE A 190 -34.14 5.55 22.44
C ILE A 190 -35.02 4.84 21.40
N SER A 191 -35.36 3.57 21.59
CA SER A 191 -36.22 2.81 20.67
C SER A 191 -37.63 3.38 20.49
N TYR A 192 -38.09 4.26 21.41
CA TYR A 192 -39.35 5.01 21.25
C TYR A 192 -39.26 6.13 20.20
N SER A 193 -38.06 6.49 19.75
CA SER A 193 -37.82 7.51 18.72
C SER A 193 -37.90 6.86 17.33
N TYR A 194 -39.11 6.55 16.87
CA TYR A 194 -39.34 5.74 15.67
C TYR A 194 -38.89 6.40 14.36
N VAL A 195 -38.74 7.74 14.34
CA VAL A 195 -38.23 8.51 13.20
C VAL A 195 -36.71 8.76 13.25
N LEU A 196 -35.99 8.12 14.18
CA LEU A 196 -34.57 8.36 14.36
C LEU A 196 -33.77 7.89 13.13
N GLU A 197 -33.05 8.82 12.51
CA GLU A 197 -32.22 8.58 11.34
C GLU A 197 -30.74 8.44 11.70
N VAL A 198 -30.27 9.20 12.71
CA VAL A 198 -28.85 9.27 13.10
C VAL A 198 -28.69 9.08 14.61
N LEU A 199 -27.89 8.08 15.00
CA LEU A 199 -27.55 7.78 16.39
C LEU A 199 -26.04 7.69 16.59
N GLU A 200 -25.47 8.56 17.41
CA GLU A 200 -24.03 8.57 17.71
C GLU A 200 -23.78 8.30 19.20
N LEU A 201 -23.14 7.18 19.51
CA LEU A 201 -22.91 6.63 20.86
C LEU A 201 -21.42 6.36 21.14
N ASP A 202 -20.53 7.11 20.49
CA ASP A 202 -19.08 6.93 20.60
C ASP A 202 -18.62 7.15 22.06
N ASN A 203 -17.75 6.28 22.57
CA ASN A 203 -17.14 6.34 23.91
C ASN A 203 -18.15 6.29 25.09
N CYS A 204 -19.30 5.62 24.92
CA CYS A 204 -20.21 5.28 26.02
C CYS A 204 -19.65 4.07 26.80
N SER A 205 -19.03 4.33 27.96
CA SER A 205 -18.23 3.34 28.70
C SER A 205 -19.06 2.31 29.49
N LEU A 206 -20.33 2.60 29.79
CA LEU A 206 -21.24 1.70 30.49
C LEU A 206 -22.20 0.94 29.56
N LEU A 207 -22.20 1.24 28.26
CA LEU A 207 -23.07 0.60 27.28
C LEU A 207 -22.64 -0.85 27.06
N THR A 208 -23.52 -1.79 27.42
CA THR A 208 -23.27 -3.24 27.32
C THR A 208 -23.94 -3.89 26.12
N SER A 209 -25.11 -3.41 25.72
CA SER A 209 -25.82 -3.98 24.57
C SER A 209 -26.67 -2.94 23.84
N VAL A 210 -26.80 -3.11 22.53
CA VAL A 210 -27.62 -2.27 21.66
C VAL A 210 -28.58 -3.17 20.88
N PHE A 211 -29.86 -3.12 21.23
CA PHE A 211 -30.93 -3.82 20.52
C PHE A 211 -31.91 -2.78 19.98
N LEU A 212 -31.88 -2.51 18.68
CA LEU A 212 -32.71 -1.48 18.04
C LEU A 212 -33.42 -2.03 16.81
N ASP A 213 -34.75 -1.87 16.80
CA ASP A 213 -35.60 -2.07 15.63
C ASP A 213 -36.18 -0.71 15.25
N LEU A 214 -35.50 -0.01 14.34
CA LEU A 214 -35.79 1.37 13.96
C LEU A 214 -35.84 1.47 12.44
N SER A 215 -37.05 1.50 11.89
CA SER A 215 -37.29 1.47 10.44
C SER A 215 -36.68 2.64 9.64
N HIS A 216 -36.34 3.76 10.29
CA HIS A 216 -35.78 4.96 9.69
C HIS A 216 -34.28 5.15 9.94
N LEU A 217 -33.64 4.27 10.72
CA LEU A 217 -32.24 4.46 11.13
C LEU A 217 -31.31 4.29 9.94
N ARG A 218 -30.63 5.37 9.55
CA ARG A 218 -29.71 5.43 8.40
C ARG A 218 -28.25 5.33 8.81
N ASN A 219 -27.90 5.90 9.96
CA ASN A 219 -26.52 5.99 10.44
C ASN A 219 -26.42 5.69 11.93
N ILE A 220 -25.52 4.77 12.29
CA ILE A 220 -25.17 4.50 13.68
C ILE A 220 -23.65 4.41 13.88
N ARG A 221 -23.18 5.01 14.96
CA ARG A 221 -21.77 5.02 15.36
C ARG A 221 -21.59 4.51 16.79
N LEU A 222 -20.74 3.49 16.93
CA LEU A 222 -20.39 2.81 18.18
C LEU A 222 -18.86 2.61 18.23
N VAL A 223 -18.12 3.68 18.50
CA VAL A 223 -16.65 3.65 18.52
C VAL A 223 -16.14 3.77 19.96
N HIS A 224 -15.19 2.93 20.38
CA HIS A 224 -14.62 2.94 21.75
C HIS A 224 -15.61 2.56 22.87
N CYS A 225 -16.63 1.76 22.59
CA CYS A 225 -17.57 1.27 23.61
C CYS A 225 -16.99 0.05 24.33
N ARG A 226 -16.19 0.27 25.38
CA ARG A 226 -15.35 -0.76 26.02
C ARG A 226 -16.10 -1.92 26.67
N LYS A 227 -17.37 -1.71 27.07
CA LYS A 227 -18.21 -2.74 27.71
C LYS A 227 -19.25 -3.36 26.79
N LEU A 228 -19.28 -2.97 25.51
CA LEU A 228 -20.28 -3.43 24.55
C LEU A 228 -20.02 -4.89 24.19
N VAL A 229 -21.02 -5.75 24.38
CA VAL A 229 -20.96 -7.21 24.16
C VAL A 229 -21.84 -7.65 22.99
N ASP A 230 -23.03 -7.09 22.86
CA ASP A 230 -24.02 -7.52 21.86
C ASP A 230 -24.61 -6.32 21.10
N VAL A 231 -24.66 -6.42 19.77
CA VAL A 231 -25.31 -5.44 18.89
C VAL A 231 -26.29 -6.17 17.97
N SER A 232 -27.57 -5.80 18.04
CA SER A 232 -28.59 -6.25 17.11
C SER A 232 -29.32 -5.03 16.53
N LEU A 233 -29.25 -4.89 15.22
CA LEU A 233 -29.82 -3.75 14.50
C LEU A 233 -30.72 -4.25 13.37
N ARG A 234 -31.97 -3.80 13.39
CA ARG A 234 -32.91 -3.99 12.29
C ARG A 234 -33.34 -2.62 11.75
N SER A 235 -32.94 -2.34 10.52
CA SER A 235 -33.36 -1.16 9.77
C SER A 235 -33.15 -1.40 8.28
N MET A 236 -34.23 -1.32 7.50
CA MET A 236 -34.16 -1.54 6.05
C MET A 236 -33.44 -0.41 5.30
N VAL A 237 -33.34 0.77 5.92
CA VAL A 237 -32.68 1.96 5.34
C VAL A 237 -31.29 2.23 5.92
N LEU A 238 -30.73 1.29 6.69
CA LEU A 238 -29.40 1.46 7.27
C LEU A 238 -28.35 1.51 6.17
N SER A 239 -27.73 2.68 6.02
CA SER A 239 -26.77 2.99 4.96
C SER A 239 -25.33 3.05 5.45
N SER A 240 -25.12 3.38 6.72
CA SER A 240 -23.79 3.56 7.32
C SER A 240 -23.78 3.01 8.73
N ILE A 241 -22.82 2.14 9.01
CA ILE A 241 -22.54 1.62 10.34
C ILE A 241 -21.04 1.71 10.61
N ARG A 242 -20.67 2.23 11.77
CA ARG A 242 -19.28 2.24 12.22
C ARG A 242 -19.17 1.67 13.62
N ILE A 243 -18.58 0.48 13.73
CA ILE A 243 -18.25 -0.14 15.00
C ILE A 243 -16.75 -0.44 15.00
N SER A 244 -16.01 0.14 15.94
CA SER A 244 -14.56 -0.03 16.00
C SER A 244 -14.04 0.13 17.42
N ASN A 245 -13.04 -0.68 17.78
CA ASN A 245 -12.39 -0.64 19.09
C ASN A 245 -13.36 -0.93 20.26
N CYS A 246 -14.13 -2.01 20.11
CA CYS A 246 -15.06 -2.52 21.13
C CYS A 246 -14.57 -3.92 21.58
N PRO A 247 -13.57 -4.00 22.47
CA PRO A 247 -12.82 -5.24 22.72
C PRO A 247 -13.66 -6.39 23.29
N LEU A 248 -14.78 -6.10 23.97
CA LEU A 248 -15.68 -7.10 24.54
C LEU A 248 -16.84 -7.50 23.60
N LEU A 249 -16.92 -6.95 22.39
CA LEU A 249 -18.01 -7.20 21.46
C LEU A 249 -17.93 -8.63 20.93
N GLN A 250 -18.94 -9.44 21.24
CA GLN A 250 -18.97 -10.86 20.92
C GLN A 250 -19.96 -11.20 19.80
N ARG A 251 -21.10 -10.51 19.74
CA ARG A 251 -22.17 -10.82 18.78
C ARG A 251 -22.65 -9.58 18.04
N ILE A 252 -22.76 -9.70 16.73
CA ILE A 252 -23.34 -8.69 15.86
C ILE A 252 -24.40 -9.37 14.98
N ASN A 253 -25.63 -8.86 15.03
CA ASN A 253 -26.69 -9.22 14.10
C ASN A 253 -27.21 -7.96 13.40
N ILE A 254 -27.12 -7.90 12.07
CA ILE A 254 -27.58 -6.75 11.28
C ILE A 254 -28.52 -7.21 10.17
N THR A 255 -29.69 -6.58 10.11
CA THR A 255 -30.66 -6.74 9.02
C THR A 255 -30.88 -5.39 8.33
N SER A 256 -30.52 -5.28 7.05
CA SER A 256 -30.70 -4.07 6.22
C SER A 256 -30.78 -4.41 4.73
N SER A 257 -31.63 -3.71 3.98
CA SER A 257 -31.65 -3.82 2.51
C SER A 257 -30.89 -2.69 1.82
N SER A 258 -30.33 -1.73 2.56
CA SER A 258 -29.64 -0.56 2.00
C SER A 258 -28.14 -0.50 2.30
N LEU A 259 -27.63 -1.38 3.17
CA LEU A 259 -26.23 -1.35 3.61
C LEU A 259 -25.32 -1.88 2.50
N GLN A 260 -24.40 -1.03 2.01
CA GLN A 260 -23.46 -1.39 0.95
C GLN A 260 -22.06 -1.76 1.47
N GLN A 261 -21.65 -1.18 2.58
CA GLN A 261 -20.35 -1.40 3.20
C GLN A 261 -20.51 -1.68 4.69
N LEU A 262 -19.78 -2.67 5.20
CA LEU A 262 -19.70 -3.01 6.61
C LEU A 262 -18.24 -3.02 7.04
N ILE A 263 -17.87 -2.08 7.91
CA ILE A 263 -16.51 -1.96 8.44
C ILE A 263 -16.55 -2.24 9.95
N LEU A 264 -15.97 -3.36 10.35
CA LEU A 264 -15.87 -3.84 11.73
C LEU A 264 -14.40 -4.12 12.04
N GLN A 265 -13.62 -3.08 12.25
CA GLN A 265 -12.19 -3.23 12.53
C GLN A 265 -11.93 -3.34 14.04
N LYS A 266 -10.89 -4.09 14.41
CA LYS A 266 -10.35 -4.17 15.79
C LYS A 266 -11.39 -4.66 16.79
N GLN A 267 -11.91 -5.86 16.54
CA GLN A 267 -12.87 -6.54 17.42
C GLN A 267 -12.23 -7.80 18.00
N GLU A 268 -11.56 -7.65 19.14
CA GLU A 268 -10.77 -8.71 19.78
C GLU A 268 -11.61 -9.94 20.15
N SER A 269 -12.87 -9.75 20.56
CA SER A 269 -13.75 -10.83 21.07
C SER A 269 -14.87 -11.25 20.11
N LEU A 270 -14.90 -10.75 18.88
CA LEU A 270 -16.02 -11.04 17.96
C LEU A 270 -16.02 -12.51 17.57
N THR A 271 -17.12 -13.21 17.91
CA THR A 271 -17.27 -14.66 17.65
C THR A 271 -18.44 -14.98 16.75
N THR A 272 -19.52 -14.20 16.83
CA THR A 272 -20.77 -14.43 16.08
C THR A 272 -21.10 -13.22 15.24
N LEU A 273 -21.21 -13.41 13.93
CA LEU A 273 -21.66 -12.40 12.98
C LEU A 273 -22.82 -12.96 12.16
N GLU A 274 -23.98 -12.33 12.23
CA GLU A 274 -25.16 -12.69 11.45
C GLU A 274 -25.57 -11.49 10.60
N LEU A 275 -25.58 -11.65 9.29
CA LEU A 275 -25.88 -10.56 8.35
C LEU A 275 -27.01 -10.98 7.41
N HIS A 276 -28.07 -10.19 7.42
CA HIS A 276 -29.16 -10.26 6.44
C HIS A 276 -29.13 -8.96 5.63
N CYS A 277 -28.12 -8.83 4.75
CA CYS A 277 -27.84 -7.62 3.99
C CYS A 277 -27.78 -7.86 2.47
N GLU A 278 -28.89 -7.61 1.76
CA GLU A 278 -29.02 -7.94 0.33
C GLU A 278 -28.14 -7.07 -0.59
N CYS A 279 -27.87 -5.83 -0.20
CA CYS A 279 -27.10 -4.86 -0.99
C CYS A 279 -25.62 -4.73 -0.58
N LEU A 280 -25.15 -5.60 0.32
CA LEU A 280 -23.80 -5.52 0.86
C LEU A 280 -22.78 -5.93 -0.20
N GLN A 281 -21.82 -5.03 -0.47
CA GLN A 281 -20.79 -5.19 -1.49
C GLN A 281 -19.40 -5.33 -0.89
N GLU A 282 -19.14 -4.70 0.26
CA GLU A 282 -17.82 -4.70 0.89
C GLU A 282 -17.94 -4.97 2.38
N VAL A 283 -17.08 -5.87 2.86
CA VAL A 283 -16.96 -6.23 4.27
C VAL A 283 -15.50 -6.18 4.66
N ASP A 284 -15.20 -5.42 5.71
CA ASP A 284 -13.87 -5.32 6.31
C ASP A 284 -13.93 -5.74 7.79
N LEU A 285 -13.30 -6.87 8.08
CA LEU A 285 -13.16 -7.49 9.40
C LEU A 285 -11.70 -7.51 9.87
N THR A 286 -10.90 -6.53 9.44
CA THR A 286 -9.47 -6.43 9.81
C THR A 286 -9.29 -6.37 11.33
N ASP A 287 -8.30 -7.09 11.84
CA ASP A 287 -7.97 -7.19 13.27
C ASP A 287 -9.14 -7.77 14.12
N CYS A 288 -9.88 -8.73 13.58
CA CYS A 288 -10.89 -9.50 14.31
C CYS A 288 -10.32 -10.85 14.79
N GLU A 289 -9.44 -10.79 15.78
CA GLU A 289 -8.62 -11.93 16.24
C GLU A 289 -9.42 -13.17 16.69
N SER A 290 -10.63 -12.99 17.23
CA SER A 290 -11.46 -14.11 17.70
C SER A 290 -12.28 -14.82 16.64
N LEU A 291 -12.29 -14.34 15.38
CA LEU A 291 -13.05 -14.98 14.32
C LEU A 291 -12.50 -16.37 13.99
N THR A 292 -13.41 -17.33 13.90
CA THR A 292 -13.10 -18.71 13.52
C THR A 292 -13.61 -19.01 12.12
N ASN A 293 -13.31 -20.20 11.60
CA ASN A 293 -13.70 -20.62 10.24
C ASN A 293 -15.24 -20.61 10.01
N SER A 294 -16.06 -20.53 11.07
CA SER A 294 -17.53 -20.37 10.95
C SER A 294 -17.94 -19.08 10.24
N ILE A 295 -17.07 -18.05 10.20
CA ILE A 295 -17.36 -16.77 9.55
C ILE A 295 -17.66 -16.93 8.04
N PHE A 296 -17.09 -17.95 7.40
CA PHE A 296 -17.31 -18.21 5.99
C PHE A 296 -18.72 -18.72 5.69
N GLU A 297 -19.42 -19.31 6.67
CA GLU A 297 -20.82 -19.73 6.50
C GLU A 297 -21.74 -18.53 6.25
N VAL A 298 -21.42 -17.38 6.85
CA VAL A 298 -22.16 -16.11 6.73
C VAL A 298 -22.12 -15.56 5.31
N PHE A 299 -20.97 -15.72 4.64
CA PHE A 299 -20.71 -15.15 3.31
C PHE A 299 -20.81 -16.18 2.18
N SER A 300 -20.94 -17.46 2.51
CA SER A 300 -21.08 -18.54 1.51
C SER A 300 -22.47 -18.59 0.90
N ASP A 301 -22.55 -19.00 -0.38
CA ASP A 301 -23.83 -19.13 -1.09
C ASP A 301 -24.73 -20.25 -0.51
N ARG A 302 -24.17 -21.15 0.31
CA ARG A 302 -24.87 -22.34 0.83
C ARG A 302 -25.82 -22.06 1.99
N SER A 303 -25.62 -20.96 2.73
CA SER A 303 -26.35 -20.72 3.98
C SER A 303 -27.73 -20.10 3.78
N GLY A 304 -28.10 -19.68 2.55
CA GLY A 304 -29.41 -19.05 2.27
C GLY A 304 -29.62 -17.69 2.96
N CYS A 305 -28.70 -17.25 3.82
CA CYS A 305 -28.67 -15.95 4.49
C CYS A 305 -27.71 -14.96 3.81
N GLY A 306 -27.07 -15.35 2.70
CA GLY A 306 -25.88 -14.69 2.17
C GLY A 306 -26.11 -13.29 1.62
N CYS A 307 -25.08 -12.45 1.75
CA CYS A 307 -24.94 -11.16 1.08
C CYS A 307 -24.65 -11.40 -0.42
N PRO A 308 -25.66 -11.43 -1.32
CA PRO A 308 -25.52 -12.01 -2.65
C PRO A 308 -24.73 -11.12 -3.62
N LEU A 309 -24.51 -9.86 -3.24
CA LEU A 309 -23.79 -8.86 -4.03
C LEU A 309 -22.38 -8.58 -3.48
N LEU A 310 -21.88 -9.42 -2.56
CA LEU A 310 -20.58 -9.23 -1.93
C LEU A 310 -19.48 -9.33 -2.98
N LYS A 311 -18.72 -8.24 -3.16
CA LYS A 311 -17.59 -8.14 -4.09
C LYS A 311 -16.25 -8.22 -3.37
N SER A 312 -16.15 -7.67 -2.16
CA SER A 312 -14.89 -7.60 -1.41
C SER A 312 -15.08 -8.07 0.03
N LEU A 313 -14.21 -8.97 0.49
CA LEU A 313 -14.14 -9.42 1.87
C LEU A 313 -12.68 -9.37 2.36
N ILE A 314 -12.44 -8.57 3.39
CA ILE A 314 -11.13 -8.36 4.01
C ILE A 314 -11.14 -8.99 5.40
N LEU A 315 -10.24 -9.95 5.61
CA LEU A 315 -10.09 -10.72 6.84
C LEU A 315 -8.64 -10.64 7.36
N ASP A 316 -8.00 -9.49 7.18
CA ASP A 316 -6.59 -9.29 7.52
C ASP A 316 -6.36 -9.41 9.04
N ASN A 317 -5.22 -9.99 9.42
CA ASN A 317 -4.80 -10.25 10.80
C ASN A 317 -5.81 -11.05 11.65
N CYS A 318 -6.63 -11.91 11.03
CA CYS A 318 -7.51 -12.83 11.76
C CYS A 318 -6.73 -14.09 12.20
N GLU A 319 -6.08 -14.03 13.36
CA GLU A 319 -5.11 -15.04 13.83
C GLU A 319 -5.71 -16.42 14.20
N ARG A 320 -7.04 -16.58 14.23
CA ARG A 320 -7.70 -17.85 14.57
C ARG A 320 -8.24 -18.62 13.36
N LEU A 321 -8.08 -18.07 12.15
CA LEU A 321 -8.40 -18.77 10.91
C LEU A 321 -7.34 -19.83 10.61
N THR A 322 -7.76 -21.07 10.40
CA THR A 322 -6.85 -22.22 10.22
C THR A 322 -7.12 -22.96 8.91
N THR A 323 -8.30 -23.57 8.80
CA THR A 323 -8.80 -24.29 7.63
C THR A 323 -9.91 -23.47 6.97
N VAL A 324 -9.54 -22.70 5.96
CA VAL A 324 -10.46 -21.84 5.21
C VAL A 324 -11.04 -22.64 4.04
N VAL A 325 -12.36 -22.82 4.04
CA VAL A 325 -13.12 -23.36 2.90
C VAL A 325 -14.17 -22.33 2.53
N PHE A 326 -14.05 -21.73 1.35
CA PHE A 326 -14.92 -20.65 0.93
C PHE A 326 -15.38 -20.79 -0.52
N SER A 327 -16.69 -20.67 -0.72
CA SER A 327 -17.31 -20.71 -2.03
C SER A 327 -18.33 -19.58 -2.17
N SER A 328 -18.13 -18.75 -3.19
CA SER A 328 -19.01 -17.64 -3.52
C SER A 328 -18.98 -17.34 -5.01
N GLY A 329 -20.15 -17.15 -5.60
CA GLY A 329 -20.30 -16.70 -6.99
C GLY A 329 -20.15 -15.19 -7.19
N SER A 330 -20.17 -14.37 -6.14
CA SER A 330 -20.18 -12.90 -6.26
C SER A 330 -18.83 -12.23 -5.99
N VAL A 331 -18.01 -12.84 -5.15
CA VAL A 331 -16.76 -12.23 -4.64
C VAL A 331 -15.71 -12.08 -5.72
N ARG A 332 -15.11 -10.89 -5.78
CA ARG A 332 -14.04 -10.48 -6.70
C ARG A 332 -12.71 -10.25 -6.01
N SER A 333 -12.71 -9.84 -4.75
CA SER A 333 -11.50 -9.58 -3.96
C SER A 333 -11.57 -10.25 -2.58
N LEU A 334 -10.52 -10.97 -2.23
CA LEU A 334 -10.33 -11.59 -0.91
C LEU A 334 -8.97 -11.21 -0.35
N SER A 335 -8.92 -10.86 0.92
CA SER A 335 -7.66 -10.55 1.62
C SER A 335 -7.57 -11.32 2.93
N PHE A 336 -6.43 -11.99 3.12
CA PHE A 336 -6.04 -12.70 4.34
C PHE A 336 -4.65 -12.24 4.79
N ALA A 337 -4.28 -10.98 4.54
CA ALA A 337 -2.95 -10.48 4.84
C ALA A 337 -2.69 -10.58 6.35
N GLY A 338 -1.52 -11.10 6.74
CA GLY A 338 -1.14 -11.29 8.13
C GLY A 338 -1.82 -12.47 8.84
N CYS A 339 -2.65 -13.27 8.17
CA CYS A 339 -3.28 -14.45 8.76
C CYS A 339 -2.30 -15.63 8.83
N ARG A 340 -1.44 -15.61 9.86
CA ARG A 340 -0.35 -16.58 10.07
C ARG A 340 -0.82 -17.98 10.47
N ALA A 341 -2.03 -18.15 10.99
CA ALA A 341 -2.52 -19.45 11.47
C ALA A 341 -3.15 -20.31 10.36
N ILE A 342 -3.34 -19.76 9.16
CA ILE A 342 -3.94 -20.50 8.04
C ILE A 342 -2.96 -21.58 7.58
N THR A 343 -3.40 -22.83 7.67
CA THR A 343 -2.65 -24.01 7.20
C THR A 343 -3.25 -24.61 5.93
N SER A 344 -4.56 -24.43 5.71
CA SER A 344 -5.25 -24.94 4.53
C SER A 344 -6.21 -23.89 3.97
N LEU A 345 -6.13 -23.64 2.66
CA LEU A 345 -6.96 -22.69 1.94
C LEU A 345 -7.62 -23.37 0.74
N GLU A 346 -8.95 -23.44 0.71
CA GLU A 346 -9.74 -23.95 -0.40
C GLU A 346 -10.74 -22.87 -0.86
N LEU A 347 -10.55 -22.37 -2.09
CA LEU A 347 -11.37 -21.33 -2.69
C LEU A 347 -12.04 -21.84 -3.97
N THR A 348 -13.37 -21.75 -4.00
CA THR A 348 -14.22 -22.03 -5.16
C THR A 348 -15.01 -20.76 -5.51
N CYS A 349 -14.34 -19.82 -6.18
CA CYS A 349 -14.85 -18.48 -6.45
C CYS A 349 -14.59 -18.09 -7.92
N PRO A 350 -15.50 -18.38 -8.86
CA PRO A 350 -15.25 -18.25 -10.29
C PRO A 350 -15.03 -16.81 -10.77
N ASN A 351 -15.55 -15.81 -10.04
CA ASN A 351 -15.41 -14.39 -10.34
C ASN A 351 -14.29 -13.69 -9.55
N LEU A 352 -13.48 -14.46 -8.82
CA LEU A 352 -12.39 -13.92 -8.01
C LEU A 352 -11.28 -13.34 -8.90
N GLU A 353 -11.06 -12.04 -8.83
CA GLU A 353 -10.07 -11.30 -9.63
C GLU A 353 -8.75 -11.11 -8.85
N GLN A 354 -8.82 -10.95 -7.53
CA GLN A 354 -7.68 -10.68 -6.64
C GLN A 354 -7.75 -11.49 -5.34
N VAL A 355 -6.59 -12.01 -4.92
CA VAL A 355 -6.38 -12.63 -3.59
C VAL A 355 -5.07 -12.11 -3.01
N THR A 356 -5.09 -11.70 -1.74
CA THR A 356 -3.90 -11.30 -0.98
C THR A 356 -3.61 -12.31 0.13
N LEU A 357 -2.42 -12.90 0.14
CA LEU A 357 -1.95 -13.89 1.13
C LEU A 357 -0.64 -13.47 1.81
N ASP A 358 -0.29 -12.19 1.76
CA ASP A 358 0.95 -11.67 2.32
C ASP A 358 1.03 -11.97 3.83
N GLY A 359 2.06 -12.70 4.26
CA GLY A 359 2.22 -13.09 5.66
C GLY A 359 1.50 -14.37 6.08
N CYS A 360 0.90 -15.13 5.16
CA CYS A 360 0.40 -16.50 5.40
C CYS A 360 1.54 -17.54 5.40
N ASP A 361 2.52 -17.35 6.26
CA ASP A 361 3.78 -18.13 6.32
C ASP A 361 3.62 -19.60 6.79
N HIS A 362 2.45 -19.98 7.31
CA HIS A 362 2.14 -21.35 7.74
C HIS A 362 1.29 -22.16 6.75
N LEU A 363 0.97 -21.61 5.58
CA LEU A 363 0.13 -22.28 4.60
C LEU A 363 0.80 -23.58 4.12
N GLU A 364 0.12 -24.72 4.31
CA GLU A 364 0.59 -26.05 3.92
C GLU A 364 -0.11 -26.55 2.64
N ASN A 365 -1.42 -26.29 2.53
CA ASN A 365 -2.25 -26.72 1.41
C ASN A 365 -3.05 -25.55 0.82
N ALA A 366 -3.00 -25.38 -0.50
CA ALA A 366 -3.79 -24.36 -1.20
C ALA A 366 -4.49 -24.95 -2.43
N THR A 367 -5.81 -24.74 -2.53
CA THR A 367 -6.64 -25.18 -3.65
C THR A 367 -7.48 -24.03 -4.16
N PHE A 368 -7.37 -23.72 -5.45
CA PHE A 368 -8.10 -22.65 -6.13
C PHE A 368 -8.85 -23.25 -7.32
N CYS A 369 -10.07 -23.76 -7.10
CA CYS A 369 -10.78 -24.55 -8.09
C CYS A 369 -12.31 -24.30 -8.09
N PRO A 370 -12.90 -23.75 -9.17
CA PRO A 370 -12.29 -22.88 -10.17
C PRO A 370 -12.22 -21.42 -9.68
N VAL A 371 -11.25 -20.65 -10.16
CA VAL A 371 -11.10 -19.21 -9.85
C VAL A 371 -10.88 -18.35 -11.10
N GLY A 372 -11.33 -17.09 -11.04
CA GLY A 372 -11.21 -16.11 -12.13
C GLY A 372 -9.91 -15.29 -12.13
N LEU A 373 -8.91 -15.72 -11.37
CA LEU A 373 -7.70 -14.92 -11.09
C LEU A 373 -6.90 -14.65 -12.36
N SER A 374 -6.43 -13.41 -12.53
CA SER A 374 -5.52 -13.02 -13.62
C SER A 374 -4.04 -13.17 -13.22
N SER A 375 -3.73 -12.92 -11.94
CA SER A 375 -2.41 -13.09 -11.36
C SER A 375 -2.53 -13.65 -9.95
N LEU A 376 -1.64 -14.55 -9.58
CA LEU A 376 -1.53 -15.04 -8.20
C LEU A 376 -0.08 -14.94 -7.72
N ASN A 377 0.11 -14.25 -6.61
CA ASN A 377 1.36 -14.23 -5.87
C ASN A 377 1.14 -14.92 -4.54
N LEU A 378 1.74 -16.11 -4.37
CA LEU A 378 1.69 -16.81 -3.08
C LEU A 378 2.76 -16.30 -2.10
N GLY A 379 3.62 -15.36 -2.51
CA GLY A 379 4.71 -14.85 -1.70
C GLY A 379 5.62 -15.98 -1.21
N ILE A 380 6.40 -15.68 -0.17
CA ILE A 380 7.25 -16.68 0.50
C ILE A 380 6.37 -17.51 1.45
N CYS A 381 5.74 -18.57 0.93
CA CYS A 381 5.03 -19.59 1.71
C CYS A 381 5.94 -20.81 1.94
N PRO A 382 6.83 -20.82 2.95
CA PRO A 382 7.88 -21.83 3.08
C PRO A 382 7.35 -23.23 3.44
N LYS A 383 6.11 -23.33 3.95
CA LYS A 383 5.48 -24.59 4.36
C LYS A 383 4.54 -25.19 3.31
N LEU A 384 4.34 -24.50 2.19
CA LEU A 384 3.38 -24.93 1.17
C LEU A 384 3.86 -26.23 0.51
N ASN A 385 3.11 -27.31 0.69
CA ASN A 385 3.43 -28.66 0.22
C ASN A 385 2.53 -29.07 -0.96
N VAL A 386 1.24 -28.72 -0.90
CA VAL A 386 0.24 -29.08 -1.92
C VAL A 386 -0.39 -27.82 -2.52
N LEU A 387 -0.34 -27.69 -3.85
CA LEU A 387 -0.95 -26.58 -4.58
C LEU A 387 -1.79 -27.07 -5.76
N ASN A 388 -3.09 -26.80 -5.76
CA ASN A 388 -3.98 -27.07 -6.89
C ASN A 388 -4.58 -25.76 -7.40
N ILE A 389 -4.42 -25.46 -8.69
CA ILE A 389 -4.94 -24.26 -9.33
C ILE A 389 -5.68 -24.66 -10.61
N ASP A 390 -6.96 -24.32 -10.69
CA ASP A 390 -7.76 -24.33 -11.91
C ASP A 390 -8.26 -22.90 -12.18
N ALA A 391 -7.51 -22.18 -13.02
CA ALA A 391 -7.70 -20.76 -13.28
C ALA A 391 -7.62 -20.47 -14.79
N PRO A 392 -8.74 -20.51 -15.51
CA PRO A 392 -8.75 -20.38 -16.98
C PRO A 392 -8.27 -19.02 -17.48
N SER A 393 -8.34 -17.98 -16.64
CA SER A 393 -8.00 -16.59 -16.97
C SER A 393 -6.60 -16.17 -16.48
N MET A 394 -5.84 -17.06 -15.85
CA MET A 394 -4.57 -16.71 -15.21
C MET A 394 -3.46 -16.47 -16.25
N VAL A 395 -2.75 -15.36 -16.11
CA VAL A 395 -1.66 -14.90 -16.98
C VAL A 395 -0.30 -14.98 -16.28
N GLN A 396 -0.27 -14.75 -14.95
CA GLN A 396 0.96 -14.72 -14.16
C GLN A 396 0.82 -15.51 -12.86
N LEU A 397 1.82 -16.34 -12.56
CA LEU A 397 1.89 -17.12 -11.32
C LEU A 397 3.28 -16.99 -10.68
N GLU A 398 3.30 -16.56 -9.42
CA GLU A 398 4.52 -16.43 -8.60
C GLU A 398 4.45 -17.35 -7.38
N LEU A 399 5.34 -18.34 -7.36
CA LEU A 399 5.51 -19.38 -6.32
C LEU A 399 6.82 -19.18 -5.53
N LYS A 400 7.40 -17.99 -5.58
CA LYS A 400 8.74 -17.70 -5.06
C LYS A 400 8.88 -18.06 -3.58
N GLY A 401 9.78 -18.98 -3.26
CA GLY A 401 10.05 -19.37 -1.87
C GLY A 401 9.14 -20.47 -1.32
N CYS A 402 8.35 -21.13 -2.17
CA CYS A 402 7.59 -22.34 -1.81
C CYS A 402 8.52 -23.57 -1.77
N GLY A 403 9.45 -23.60 -0.81
CA GLY A 403 10.57 -24.55 -0.78
C GLY A 403 10.18 -26.02 -0.66
N VAL A 404 9.10 -26.33 0.07
CA VAL A 404 8.63 -27.70 0.32
C VAL A 404 7.54 -28.17 -0.64
N LEU A 405 7.26 -27.38 -1.68
CA LEU A 405 6.23 -27.70 -2.66
C LEU A 405 6.61 -29.00 -3.40
N SER A 406 5.83 -30.06 -3.17
CA SER A 406 6.11 -31.40 -3.71
C SER A 406 5.00 -31.91 -4.63
N GLN A 407 3.76 -31.46 -4.40
CA GLN A 407 2.60 -31.84 -5.20
C GLN A 407 1.91 -30.59 -5.71
N SER A 408 1.83 -30.46 -7.03
CA SER A 408 1.04 -29.39 -7.60
C SER A 408 0.41 -29.74 -8.93
N LEU A 409 -0.82 -29.26 -9.11
CA LEU A 409 -1.58 -29.38 -10.34
C LEU A 409 -1.97 -27.97 -10.77
N ILE A 410 -1.44 -27.52 -11.91
CA ILE A 410 -1.65 -26.17 -12.43
C ILE A 410 -2.35 -26.29 -13.79
N ASN A 411 -3.64 -25.97 -13.82
CA ASN A 411 -4.45 -25.90 -15.01
C ASN A 411 -4.75 -24.42 -15.35
N CYS A 412 -3.80 -23.78 -16.04
CA CYS A 412 -3.87 -22.37 -16.42
C CYS A 412 -3.56 -22.19 -17.91
N PRO A 413 -4.52 -22.40 -18.82
CA PRO A 413 -4.27 -22.45 -20.27
C PRO A 413 -3.76 -21.12 -20.86
N LEU A 414 -3.99 -19.99 -20.19
CA LEU A 414 -3.55 -18.65 -20.61
C LEU A 414 -2.26 -18.16 -19.91
N LEU A 415 -1.60 -19.01 -19.13
CA LEU A 415 -0.42 -18.63 -18.35
C LEU A 415 0.75 -18.24 -19.26
N LYS A 416 1.26 -17.04 -19.07
CA LYS A 416 2.41 -16.48 -19.82
C LYS A 416 3.69 -16.42 -19.00
N SER A 417 3.58 -16.20 -17.69
CA SER A 417 4.73 -16.07 -16.79
C SER A 417 4.58 -16.98 -15.58
N LEU A 418 5.61 -17.79 -15.33
CA LEU A 418 5.72 -18.65 -14.17
C LEU A 418 7.06 -18.41 -13.47
N ASP A 419 7.02 -17.98 -12.22
CA ASP A 419 8.19 -17.89 -11.35
C ASP A 419 8.06 -18.91 -10.20
N ALA A 420 8.87 -19.97 -10.23
CA ALA A 420 8.99 -20.98 -9.19
C ALA A 420 10.37 -20.94 -8.52
N SER A 421 10.95 -19.76 -8.36
CA SER A 421 12.24 -19.59 -7.72
C SER A 421 12.26 -20.10 -6.28
N PHE A 422 13.38 -20.72 -5.87
CA PHE A 422 13.63 -21.26 -4.52
C PHE A 422 12.70 -22.42 -4.10
N CYS A 423 12.16 -23.15 -5.07
CA CYS A 423 11.35 -24.34 -4.82
C CYS A 423 12.20 -25.62 -4.91
N SER A 424 12.80 -26.03 -3.79
CA SER A 424 13.82 -27.09 -3.78
C SER A 424 13.29 -28.51 -3.98
N GLN A 425 12.00 -28.75 -3.68
CA GLN A 425 11.35 -30.05 -3.82
C GLN A 425 10.62 -30.26 -5.16
N LEU A 426 10.59 -29.26 -6.04
CA LEU A 426 9.97 -29.39 -7.36
C LEU A 426 10.78 -30.35 -8.24
N LYS A 427 10.14 -31.44 -8.67
CA LYS A 427 10.72 -32.50 -9.50
C LYS A 427 10.29 -32.36 -10.96
N ASP A 428 10.88 -33.19 -11.82
CA ASP A 428 10.60 -33.25 -13.26
C ASP A 428 9.11 -33.51 -13.59
N ASP A 429 8.40 -34.29 -12.77
CA ASP A 429 6.96 -34.54 -12.94
C ASP A 429 6.14 -33.25 -12.89
N PHE A 430 6.52 -32.30 -12.03
CA PHE A 430 5.85 -31.00 -11.94
C PHE A 430 6.02 -30.21 -13.24
N LEU A 431 7.25 -30.13 -13.75
CA LEU A 431 7.53 -29.37 -14.96
C LEU A 431 6.82 -30.00 -16.17
N SER A 432 6.80 -31.34 -16.26
CA SER A 432 6.12 -32.05 -17.36
C SER A 432 4.60 -31.84 -17.38
N THR A 433 3.95 -31.85 -16.21
CA THR A 433 2.51 -31.61 -16.09
C THR A 433 2.14 -30.16 -16.33
N THR A 434 2.94 -29.23 -15.81
CA THR A 434 2.70 -27.78 -15.96
C THR A 434 2.90 -27.32 -17.39
N THR A 435 3.97 -27.74 -18.07
CA THR A 435 4.23 -27.38 -19.47
C THR A 435 3.21 -27.98 -20.44
N ALA A 436 2.68 -29.17 -20.16
CA ALA A 436 1.61 -29.77 -20.94
C ALA A 436 0.27 -29.02 -20.79
N SER A 437 0.00 -28.49 -19.59
CA SER A 437 -1.25 -27.78 -19.27
C SER A 437 -1.21 -26.29 -19.65
N CYS A 438 -0.02 -25.70 -19.71
CA CYS A 438 0.20 -24.26 -19.93
C CYS A 438 1.10 -23.99 -21.15
N PRO A 439 0.62 -24.20 -22.40
CA PRO A 439 1.46 -24.11 -23.61
C PRO A 439 1.85 -22.68 -24.01
N LEU A 440 1.26 -21.65 -23.39
CA LEU A 440 1.47 -20.24 -23.75
C LEU A 440 2.56 -19.54 -22.92
N ILE A 441 3.30 -20.27 -22.08
CA ILE A 441 4.36 -19.69 -21.25
C ILE A 441 5.45 -19.06 -22.14
N GLU A 442 5.70 -17.77 -21.90
CA GLU A 442 6.73 -16.93 -22.54
C GLU A 442 7.93 -16.71 -21.61
N SER A 443 7.72 -16.75 -20.29
CA SER A 443 8.73 -16.52 -19.24
C SER A 443 8.65 -17.61 -18.17
N LEU A 444 9.74 -18.36 -17.99
CA LEU A 444 9.86 -19.43 -17.00
C LEU A 444 11.10 -19.21 -16.13
N ILE A 445 10.88 -19.01 -14.83
CA ILE A 445 11.94 -18.78 -13.85
C ILE A 445 11.95 -19.94 -12.86
N LEU A 446 13.05 -20.71 -12.87
CA LEU A 446 13.27 -21.90 -12.04
C LEU A 446 14.56 -21.76 -11.20
N MET A 447 14.86 -20.52 -10.81
CA MET A 447 16.07 -20.22 -10.04
C MET A 447 16.12 -21.03 -8.74
N SER A 448 17.25 -21.65 -8.41
CA SER A 448 17.44 -22.45 -7.19
C SER A 448 16.47 -23.64 -7.06
N CYS A 449 16.14 -24.30 -8.17
CA CYS A 449 15.39 -25.57 -8.21
C CYS A 449 16.33 -26.77 -8.47
N PRO A 450 17.06 -27.28 -7.46
CA PRO A 450 18.07 -28.32 -7.65
C PRO A 450 17.52 -29.69 -8.07
N SER A 451 16.23 -29.95 -7.87
CA SER A 451 15.59 -31.24 -8.14
C SER A 451 15.08 -31.37 -9.59
N ILE A 452 15.23 -30.32 -10.41
CA ILE A 452 14.90 -30.35 -11.83
C ILE A 452 16.11 -30.85 -12.62
N GLY A 453 15.92 -31.94 -13.36
CA GLY A 453 16.92 -32.59 -14.19
C GLY A 453 16.62 -32.51 -15.68
N SER A 454 17.36 -33.30 -16.48
CA SER A 454 17.20 -33.36 -17.93
C SER A 454 15.82 -33.83 -18.37
N ASP A 455 15.22 -34.79 -17.64
CA ASP A 455 13.90 -35.35 -17.97
C ASP A 455 12.80 -34.29 -17.84
N GLY A 456 12.90 -33.41 -16.84
CA GLY A 456 12.02 -32.25 -16.70
C GLY A 456 12.20 -31.26 -17.85
N LEU A 457 13.44 -30.94 -18.22
CA LEU A 457 13.73 -30.01 -19.31
C LEU A 457 13.25 -30.53 -20.69
N MET A 458 13.16 -31.84 -20.90
CA MET A 458 12.57 -32.41 -22.13
C MET A 458 11.10 -32.03 -22.35
N SER A 459 10.40 -31.57 -21.31
CA SER A 459 9.03 -31.08 -21.40
C SER A 459 8.92 -29.66 -21.96
N LEU A 460 10.02 -28.91 -22.04
CA LEU A 460 10.04 -27.57 -22.64
C LEU A 460 9.63 -27.58 -24.13
N ARG A 461 9.67 -28.74 -24.80
CA ARG A 461 9.12 -28.93 -26.16
C ARG A 461 7.65 -28.53 -26.30
N TYR A 462 6.89 -28.53 -25.20
CA TYR A 462 5.50 -28.12 -25.16
C TYR A 462 5.32 -26.59 -25.06
N LEU A 463 6.40 -25.80 -24.95
CA LEU A 463 6.40 -24.34 -24.81
C LEU A 463 6.97 -23.64 -26.07
N PRO A 464 6.22 -23.56 -27.18
CA PRO A 464 6.72 -23.02 -28.46
C PRO A 464 6.94 -21.49 -28.46
N ASN A 465 6.56 -20.79 -27.39
CA ASN A 465 6.66 -19.34 -27.25
C ASN A 465 7.63 -18.90 -26.15
N LEU A 466 8.39 -19.83 -25.56
CA LEU A 466 9.32 -19.52 -24.49
C LEU A 466 10.41 -18.55 -24.99
N THR A 467 10.53 -17.40 -24.32
CA THR A 467 11.51 -16.35 -24.64
C THR A 467 12.49 -16.07 -23.51
N LEU A 468 12.11 -16.34 -22.26
CA LEU A 468 12.97 -16.20 -21.09
C LEU A 468 12.97 -17.51 -20.29
N LEU A 469 14.18 -18.00 -20.02
CA LEU A 469 14.41 -19.17 -19.18
C LEU A 469 15.51 -18.85 -18.17
N ASP A 470 15.18 -18.94 -16.88
CA ASP A 470 16.15 -18.80 -15.79
C ASP A 470 16.31 -20.12 -15.05
N LEU A 471 17.50 -20.70 -15.15
CA LEU A 471 17.91 -21.95 -14.50
C LEU A 471 19.08 -21.71 -13.54
N SER A 472 19.25 -20.47 -13.07
CA SER A 472 20.33 -20.11 -12.15
C SER A 472 20.28 -20.91 -10.85
N TYR A 473 21.43 -21.23 -10.25
CA TYR A 473 21.57 -21.99 -9.00
C TYR A 473 20.97 -23.41 -9.03
N THR A 474 20.85 -24.02 -10.22
CA THR A 474 20.42 -25.42 -10.37
C THR A 474 21.61 -26.38 -10.42
N PHE A 475 21.36 -27.69 -10.35
CA PHE A 475 22.38 -28.74 -10.39
C PHE A 475 22.44 -29.48 -11.73
N LEU A 476 22.11 -28.77 -12.81
CA LEU A 476 22.06 -29.33 -14.16
C LEU A 476 23.46 -29.78 -14.63
N LEU A 477 23.49 -30.95 -15.26
CA LEU A 477 24.67 -31.52 -15.92
C LEU A 477 24.62 -31.36 -17.45
N ASP A 478 23.40 -31.39 -18.00
CA ASP A 478 23.13 -31.39 -19.43
C ASP A 478 22.04 -30.37 -19.78
N LEU A 479 22.26 -29.63 -20.86
CA LEU A 479 21.36 -28.61 -21.41
C LEU A 479 20.83 -28.98 -22.80
N GLN A 480 21.18 -30.15 -23.35
CA GLN A 480 20.68 -30.61 -24.64
C GLN A 480 19.14 -30.50 -24.80
N PRO A 481 18.31 -30.84 -23.79
CA PRO A 481 16.86 -30.66 -23.88
C PRO A 481 16.41 -29.22 -24.15
N VAL A 482 17.16 -28.23 -23.64
CA VAL A 482 16.88 -26.80 -23.84
C VAL A 482 17.20 -26.40 -25.28
N PHE A 483 18.35 -26.86 -25.79
CA PHE A 483 18.79 -26.58 -27.16
C PHE A 483 17.84 -27.16 -28.21
N ASP A 484 17.34 -28.38 -27.98
CA ASP A 484 16.42 -29.06 -28.90
C ASP A 484 15.02 -28.44 -28.90
N SER A 485 14.59 -27.86 -27.77
CA SER A 485 13.20 -27.43 -27.56
C SER A 485 12.96 -25.92 -27.74
N CYS A 486 13.91 -25.07 -27.37
CA CYS A 486 13.66 -23.65 -27.09
C CYS A 486 14.12 -22.69 -28.22
N LEU A 487 13.76 -22.96 -29.47
CA LEU A 487 14.28 -22.21 -30.64
C LEU A 487 14.00 -20.69 -30.66
N LYS A 488 13.00 -20.21 -29.91
CA LYS A 488 12.64 -18.78 -29.81
C LYS A 488 13.21 -18.09 -28.57
N LEU A 489 14.06 -18.78 -27.80
CA LEU A 489 14.60 -18.26 -26.55
C LEU A 489 15.48 -17.03 -26.82
N LYS A 490 15.22 -15.95 -26.09
CA LYS A 490 15.96 -14.68 -26.18
C LYS A 490 16.86 -14.45 -24.97
N VAL A 491 16.46 -14.94 -23.80
CA VAL A 491 17.18 -14.75 -22.54
C VAL A 491 17.37 -16.11 -21.87
N LEU A 492 18.63 -16.47 -21.61
CA LEU A 492 19.00 -17.68 -20.88
C LEU A 492 19.89 -17.30 -19.70
N LYS A 493 19.47 -17.66 -18.48
CA LYS A 493 20.25 -17.41 -17.25
C LYS A 493 20.66 -18.73 -16.60
N LEU A 494 21.96 -18.86 -16.36
CA LEU A 494 22.63 -20.04 -15.84
C LEU A 494 23.63 -19.65 -14.73
N GLN A 495 23.29 -18.63 -13.93
CA GLN A 495 24.19 -18.14 -12.89
C GLN A 495 24.46 -19.24 -11.84
N ALA A 496 25.72 -19.40 -11.44
CA ALA A 496 26.18 -20.32 -10.39
C ALA A 496 25.81 -21.81 -10.60
N CYS A 497 25.66 -22.25 -11.85
CA CYS A 497 25.44 -23.66 -12.19
C CYS A 497 26.77 -24.44 -12.17
N LYS A 498 27.20 -24.88 -10.97
CA LYS A 498 28.54 -25.46 -10.72
C LYS A 498 28.85 -26.77 -11.44
N TYR A 499 27.83 -27.47 -11.90
CA TYR A 499 27.95 -28.79 -12.52
C TYR A 499 28.01 -28.72 -14.05
N LEU A 500 27.81 -27.54 -14.63
CA LEU A 500 27.99 -27.34 -16.06
C LEU A 500 29.47 -27.41 -16.43
N THR A 501 29.75 -28.20 -17.46
CA THR A 501 31.08 -28.39 -18.04
C THR A 501 31.17 -27.70 -19.38
N ASP A 502 32.38 -27.60 -19.94
CA ASP A 502 32.60 -27.00 -21.26
C ASP A 502 31.78 -27.70 -22.37
N SER A 503 31.62 -29.03 -22.28
CA SER A 503 30.79 -29.82 -23.19
C SER A 503 29.30 -29.51 -23.08
N SER A 504 28.83 -29.06 -21.91
CA SER A 504 27.41 -28.74 -21.71
C SER A 504 26.94 -27.53 -22.53
N LEU A 505 27.86 -26.70 -23.03
CA LEU A 505 27.56 -25.53 -23.87
C LEU A 505 28.07 -25.66 -25.31
N GLU A 506 28.75 -26.75 -25.67
CA GLU A 506 29.23 -27.02 -27.04
C GLU A 506 28.18 -26.79 -28.13
N PRO A 507 26.91 -27.23 -27.95
CA PRO A 507 25.88 -27.01 -28.96
C PRO A 507 25.62 -25.52 -29.29
N LEU A 508 25.84 -24.60 -28.34
CA LEU A 508 25.65 -23.16 -28.57
C LEU A 508 26.65 -22.59 -29.60
N TYR A 509 27.88 -23.10 -29.61
CA TYR A 509 28.96 -22.52 -30.42
C TYR A 509 29.46 -23.44 -31.55
N LYS A 510 29.14 -24.74 -31.53
CA LYS A 510 29.43 -25.68 -32.62
C LYS A 510 28.24 -25.95 -33.53
N ASP A 511 27.03 -25.99 -32.98
CA ASP A 511 25.82 -26.42 -33.70
C ASP A 511 24.81 -25.27 -33.94
N ASP A 512 25.19 -24.02 -33.64
CA ASP A 512 24.33 -22.82 -33.73
C ASP A 512 22.98 -22.99 -33.01
N ALA A 513 23.00 -23.67 -31.85
CA ALA A 513 21.82 -23.86 -31.04
C ALA A 513 21.32 -22.52 -30.46
N LEU A 514 19.99 -22.33 -30.44
CA LEU A 514 19.31 -21.11 -29.97
C LEU A 514 19.63 -19.84 -30.80
N PRO A 515 19.30 -19.80 -32.10
CA PRO A 515 19.65 -18.68 -32.99
C PRO A 515 18.97 -17.35 -32.62
N ALA A 516 17.92 -17.37 -31.78
CA ALA A 516 17.21 -16.19 -31.31
C ALA A 516 17.79 -15.59 -30.00
N LEU A 517 18.84 -16.20 -29.43
CA LEU A 517 19.36 -15.84 -28.11
C LEU A 517 20.05 -14.47 -28.14
N LEU A 518 19.63 -13.55 -27.28
CA LEU A 518 20.15 -12.19 -27.21
C LEU A 518 20.94 -11.93 -25.93
N GLU A 519 20.55 -12.56 -24.82
CA GLU A 519 21.13 -12.41 -23.49
C GLU A 519 21.49 -13.77 -22.89
N LEU A 520 22.73 -13.91 -22.45
CA LEU A 520 23.24 -15.09 -21.78
C LEU A 520 23.94 -14.71 -20.46
N ASP A 521 23.48 -15.28 -19.35
CA ASP A 521 24.11 -15.11 -18.04
C ASP A 521 24.78 -16.40 -17.56
N LEU A 522 26.11 -16.38 -17.50
CA LEU A 522 26.98 -17.47 -17.04
C LEU A 522 27.77 -17.06 -15.78
N SER A 523 27.30 -16.05 -15.04
CA SER A 523 27.98 -15.55 -13.86
C SER A 523 28.23 -16.66 -12.82
N TYR A 524 29.39 -16.65 -12.17
CA TYR A 524 29.85 -17.66 -11.20
C TYR A 524 29.90 -19.10 -11.78
N GLY A 525 30.00 -19.22 -13.10
CA GLY A 525 30.18 -20.49 -13.80
C GLY A 525 31.58 -21.08 -13.63
N THR A 526 31.70 -22.36 -13.97
CA THR A 526 32.92 -23.18 -13.90
C THR A 526 33.62 -23.37 -15.26
N LEU A 527 33.12 -22.72 -16.31
CA LEU A 527 33.63 -22.87 -17.68
C LEU A 527 35.09 -22.47 -17.81
N CYS A 528 35.85 -23.23 -18.59
CA CYS A 528 37.23 -22.91 -18.92
C CYS A 528 37.31 -21.71 -19.88
N HIS A 529 38.46 -21.05 -19.86
CA HIS A 529 38.74 -19.91 -20.72
C HIS A 529 38.57 -20.21 -22.22
N SER A 530 38.99 -21.38 -22.70
CA SER A 530 38.84 -21.79 -24.11
C SER A 530 37.39 -21.86 -24.55
N ALA A 531 36.52 -22.45 -23.72
CA ALA A 531 35.08 -22.54 -24.02
C ALA A 531 34.41 -21.16 -24.07
N ILE A 532 34.78 -20.24 -23.17
CA ILE A 532 34.27 -18.85 -23.19
C ILE A 532 34.73 -18.14 -24.47
N GLN A 533 35.98 -18.35 -24.89
CA GLN A 533 36.52 -17.74 -26.11
C GLN A 533 35.82 -18.27 -27.37
N GLU A 534 35.59 -19.59 -27.46
CA GLU A 534 34.83 -20.20 -28.56
C GLU A 534 33.37 -19.71 -28.57
N LEU A 535 32.72 -19.62 -27.41
CA LEU A 535 31.37 -19.09 -27.29
C LEU A 535 31.25 -17.67 -27.84
N ILE A 536 32.16 -16.76 -27.44
CA ILE A 536 32.16 -15.38 -27.93
C ILE A 536 32.50 -15.32 -29.43
N ALA A 537 33.37 -16.22 -29.93
CA ALA A 537 33.75 -16.25 -31.34
C ALA A 537 32.60 -16.72 -32.25
N CYS A 538 31.82 -17.70 -31.82
CA CYS A 538 30.77 -18.33 -32.64
C CYS A 538 29.38 -17.71 -32.45
N CYS A 539 28.99 -17.33 -31.24
CA CYS A 539 27.65 -16.78 -30.94
C CYS A 539 27.52 -15.31 -31.37
N THR A 540 27.47 -15.08 -32.69
CA THR A 540 27.50 -13.73 -33.27
C THR A 540 26.25 -12.88 -33.01
N HIS A 541 25.13 -13.52 -32.68
CA HIS A 541 23.83 -12.87 -32.43
C HIS A 541 23.67 -12.31 -31.01
N LEU A 542 24.55 -12.67 -30.07
CA LEU A 542 24.45 -12.23 -28.67
C LEU A 542 24.66 -10.72 -28.55
N THR A 543 23.81 -10.07 -27.74
CA THR A 543 23.89 -8.64 -27.44
C THR A 543 24.36 -8.37 -26.02
N HIS A 544 24.04 -9.27 -25.08
CA HIS A 544 24.36 -9.15 -23.66
C HIS A 544 24.99 -10.45 -23.15
N LEU A 545 26.16 -10.36 -22.52
CA LEU A 545 26.86 -11.48 -21.93
C LEU A 545 27.34 -11.14 -20.52
N ASN A 546 26.92 -11.93 -19.53
CA ASN A 546 27.37 -11.81 -18.14
C ASN A 546 28.28 -13.01 -17.77
N LEU A 547 29.50 -12.70 -17.35
CA LEU A 547 30.55 -13.63 -16.91
C LEU A 547 31.09 -13.23 -15.53
N ASN A 548 30.25 -12.60 -14.70
CA ASN A 548 30.66 -12.07 -13.40
C ASN A 548 31.16 -13.20 -12.49
N GLY A 549 32.32 -13.05 -11.83
CA GLY A 549 32.80 -14.01 -10.84
C GLY A 549 33.27 -15.35 -11.41
N CYS A 550 33.43 -15.50 -12.73
CA CYS A 550 33.99 -16.70 -13.34
C CYS A 550 35.46 -16.89 -12.92
N VAL A 551 35.74 -17.96 -12.17
CA VAL A 551 37.08 -18.21 -11.59
C VAL A 551 38.05 -18.79 -12.61
N ASN A 552 37.57 -19.61 -13.55
CA ASN A 552 38.41 -20.29 -14.54
C ASN A 552 38.73 -19.43 -15.78
N MET A 553 38.30 -18.16 -15.77
CA MET A 553 38.62 -17.19 -16.81
C MET A 553 39.98 -16.54 -16.54
N ASN A 554 40.93 -16.76 -17.45
CA ASN A 554 42.28 -16.20 -17.39
C ASN A 554 42.37 -14.89 -18.20
N ASP A 555 43.56 -14.57 -18.72
CA ASP A 555 43.82 -13.38 -19.53
C ASP A 555 42.99 -13.40 -20.82
N MET A 556 42.21 -12.34 -21.04
CA MET A 556 41.38 -12.19 -22.23
C MET A 556 42.19 -11.48 -23.31
N ASN A 557 42.75 -12.23 -24.25
CA ASN A 557 43.43 -11.67 -25.42
C ASN A 557 42.63 -11.99 -26.68
N TRP A 558 41.90 -11.00 -27.20
CA TRP A 558 41.10 -11.16 -28.42
C TRP A 558 41.89 -10.89 -29.71
N ASN A 559 43.19 -11.23 -29.71
CA ASN A 559 44.00 -11.31 -30.91
C ASN A 559 43.59 -12.56 -31.71
N LEU A 560 42.74 -12.38 -32.72
CA LEU A 560 42.45 -13.42 -33.69
C LEU A 560 43.59 -13.50 -34.72
N THR A 561 44.72 -14.04 -34.29
CA THR A 561 45.65 -14.74 -35.18
C THR A 561 45.75 -16.16 -34.65
N ASN A 562 45.15 -17.08 -35.40
CA ASN A 562 45.03 -18.52 -35.12
C ASN A 562 46.29 -19.13 -34.50
N ASP A 563 46.13 -19.82 -33.37
CA ASP A 563 47.10 -20.83 -32.90
C ASP A 563 46.55 -22.27 -33.06
N HIS A 564 45.49 -22.45 -33.86
CA HIS A 564 45.05 -23.77 -34.31
C HIS A 564 45.16 -23.87 -35.83
N ASP A 565 46.07 -24.76 -36.24
CA ASP A 565 46.27 -25.31 -37.57
C ASP A 565 44.95 -25.59 -38.29
N PHE A 566 44.50 -24.65 -39.11
CA PHE A 566 43.82 -24.95 -40.36
C PHE A 566 44.35 -23.97 -41.41
N ASN A 567 45.32 -24.46 -42.19
CA ASN A 567 45.70 -23.89 -43.48
C ASN A 567 44.43 -23.73 -44.33
N LEU A 568 43.96 -22.49 -44.47
CA LEU A 568 43.19 -21.99 -45.60
C LEU A 568 43.27 -20.46 -45.53
N ASP A 569 43.86 -19.85 -46.55
CA ASP A 569 43.78 -18.42 -46.82
C ASP A 569 42.30 -18.01 -46.85
N VAL A 570 41.81 -17.40 -45.78
CA VAL A 570 40.46 -16.81 -45.72
C VAL A 570 40.60 -15.35 -45.32
N ASP A 571 40.17 -14.46 -46.22
CA ASP A 571 40.10 -13.02 -46.02
C ASP A 571 39.46 -12.67 -44.67
N ILE A 572 40.21 -11.99 -43.80
CA ILE A 572 39.79 -11.55 -42.46
C ILE A 572 38.59 -10.57 -42.53
N ASP A 573 38.37 -9.94 -43.69
CA ASP A 573 37.22 -9.06 -43.98
C ASP A 573 35.89 -9.81 -44.23
N SER A 574 35.90 -11.15 -44.28
CA SER A 574 34.70 -11.96 -44.59
C SER A 574 33.97 -12.54 -43.36
N GLN A 575 34.50 -12.38 -42.14
CA GLN A 575 33.87 -12.92 -40.93
C GLN A 575 32.81 -11.98 -40.34
N PRO A 576 31.63 -12.49 -39.93
CA PRO A 576 30.54 -11.66 -39.40
C PRO A 576 30.94 -10.91 -38.12
N HIS A 577 30.62 -9.62 -38.02
CA HIS A 577 30.83 -8.83 -36.81
C HIS A 577 30.00 -9.35 -35.63
N LEU A 578 30.51 -9.20 -34.40
CA LEU A 578 29.76 -9.55 -33.19
C LEU A 578 28.75 -8.44 -32.87
N LEU A 579 27.49 -8.81 -32.61
CA LEU A 579 26.43 -7.88 -32.19
C LEU A 579 26.48 -7.54 -30.68
N LEU A 580 27.52 -7.98 -29.98
CA LEU A 580 27.66 -7.83 -28.54
C LEU A 580 27.74 -6.34 -28.16
N GLN A 581 26.79 -5.88 -27.35
CA GLN A 581 26.67 -4.50 -26.88
C GLN A 581 27.13 -4.35 -25.43
N ASN A 582 26.92 -5.37 -24.59
CA ASN A 582 27.23 -5.32 -23.17
C ASN A 582 27.97 -6.58 -22.72
N LEU A 583 29.14 -6.37 -22.10
CA LEU A 583 29.96 -7.43 -21.53
C LEU A 583 30.24 -7.12 -20.06
N ASN A 584 29.75 -7.97 -19.16
CA ASN A 584 29.98 -7.86 -17.72
C ASN A 584 30.90 -8.99 -17.24
N CYS A 585 32.06 -8.64 -16.72
CA CYS A 585 33.03 -9.55 -16.11
C CYS A 585 33.45 -9.00 -14.73
N VAL A 586 32.47 -8.76 -13.86
CA VAL A 586 32.69 -8.21 -12.52
C VAL A 586 33.27 -9.28 -11.60
N GLY A 587 34.36 -8.99 -10.90
CA GLY A 587 34.89 -9.84 -9.84
C GLY A 587 35.56 -11.13 -10.33
N CYS A 588 36.15 -11.14 -11.53
CA CYS A 588 36.88 -12.30 -12.07
C CYS A 588 38.30 -12.35 -11.46
N PRO A 589 38.61 -13.33 -10.59
CA PRO A 589 39.82 -13.27 -9.77
C PRO A 589 41.10 -13.62 -10.54
N ASN A 590 41.04 -14.40 -11.62
CA ASN A 590 42.23 -14.90 -12.31
C ASN A 590 42.60 -14.12 -13.58
N THR A 591 41.76 -13.18 -14.01
CA THR A 591 42.03 -12.30 -15.15
C THR A 591 43.08 -11.25 -14.77
N LYS A 592 44.28 -11.31 -15.37
CA LYS A 592 45.36 -10.33 -15.16
C LYS A 592 45.48 -9.35 -16.32
N LYS A 593 45.09 -9.76 -17.53
CA LYS A 593 45.16 -8.92 -18.74
C LYS A 593 43.88 -8.98 -19.55
N VAL A 594 43.48 -7.83 -20.10
CA VAL A 594 42.35 -7.71 -21.04
C VAL A 594 42.80 -6.88 -22.23
N ILE A 595 42.83 -7.49 -23.41
CA ILE A 595 43.31 -6.89 -24.67
C ILE A 595 42.25 -7.05 -25.75
N ILE A 596 41.66 -5.93 -26.20
CA ILE A 596 40.80 -5.86 -27.39
C ILE A 596 41.55 -5.07 -28.48
N PRO A 597 42.18 -5.74 -29.47
CA PRO A 597 42.88 -5.05 -30.55
C PRO A 597 41.92 -4.37 -31.52
N ARG A 598 42.43 -3.42 -32.32
CA ARG A 598 41.63 -2.65 -33.31
C ARG A 598 40.95 -3.52 -34.37
N LEU A 599 41.52 -4.69 -34.66
CA LEU A 599 41.02 -5.70 -35.61
C LEU A 599 40.01 -6.67 -34.96
N ALA A 600 39.66 -6.49 -33.68
CA ALA A 600 38.72 -7.37 -33.00
C ALA A 600 37.29 -7.18 -33.53
N ARG A 601 36.50 -8.26 -33.50
CA ARG A 601 35.12 -8.31 -34.03
C ARG A 601 34.07 -7.56 -33.17
N PHE A 602 34.47 -6.85 -32.11
CA PHE A 602 33.61 -6.11 -31.17
C PHE A 602 33.20 -4.71 -31.67
N SER A 603 32.67 -4.63 -32.89
CA SER A 603 32.26 -3.35 -33.47
C SER A 603 31.05 -2.74 -32.75
N HIS A 604 30.18 -3.53 -32.10
CA HIS A 604 28.97 -3.04 -31.43
C HIS A 604 29.09 -2.84 -29.91
N LEU A 605 30.26 -3.14 -29.32
CA LEU A 605 30.44 -3.11 -27.87
C LEU A 605 30.32 -1.69 -27.32
N SER A 606 29.29 -1.46 -26.50
CA SER A 606 28.94 -0.15 -25.94
C SER A 606 29.26 -0.03 -24.45
N SER A 607 29.23 -1.15 -23.71
CA SER A 607 29.43 -1.22 -22.26
C SER A 607 30.34 -2.37 -21.90
N LEU A 608 31.38 -2.08 -21.12
CA LEU A 608 32.30 -3.07 -20.55
C LEU A 608 32.48 -2.83 -19.05
N ASN A 609 32.20 -3.85 -18.23
CA ASN A 609 32.35 -3.78 -16.79
C ASN A 609 33.30 -4.86 -16.28
N LEU A 610 34.47 -4.45 -15.79
CA LEU A 610 35.51 -5.33 -15.23
C LEU A 610 35.75 -5.03 -13.74
N SER A 611 34.84 -4.32 -13.08
CA SER A 611 34.98 -3.91 -11.67
C SER A 611 35.18 -5.10 -10.72
N LEU A 612 35.75 -4.86 -9.54
CA LEU A 612 36.08 -5.86 -8.52
C LEU A 612 37.09 -6.94 -8.96
N SER A 613 37.73 -6.80 -10.12
CA SER A 613 38.79 -7.71 -10.59
C SER A 613 40.14 -7.34 -9.96
N ALA A 614 40.37 -7.80 -8.74
CA ALA A 614 41.51 -7.36 -7.91
C ALA A 614 42.89 -7.64 -8.52
N ASN A 615 43.03 -8.68 -9.35
CA ASN A 615 44.30 -9.10 -9.97
C ASN A 615 44.53 -8.54 -11.39
N LEU A 616 43.60 -7.72 -11.90
CA LEU A 616 43.72 -7.11 -13.22
C LEU A 616 44.85 -6.08 -13.24
N LYS A 617 45.87 -6.32 -14.08
CA LYS A 617 47.09 -5.50 -14.22
C LYS A 617 47.11 -4.67 -15.50
N ASP A 618 46.78 -5.28 -16.63
CA ASP A 618 46.89 -4.66 -17.96
C ASP A 618 45.53 -4.60 -18.65
N VAL A 619 45.11 -3.41 -19.07
CA VAL A 619 43.91 -3.21 -19.90
C VAL A 619 44.29 -2.42 -21.16
N ASP A 620 44.11 -3.03 -22.33
CA ASP A 620 44.40 -2.44 -23.63
C ASP A 620 43.17 -2.59 -24.55
N LEU A 621 42.45 -1.49 -24.80
CA LEU A 621 41.16 -1.54 -25.49
C LEU A 621 41.15 -0.60 -26.70
N ALA A 622 40.90 -1.16 -27.88
CA ALA A 622 40.69 -0.42 -29.12
C ALA A 622 39.27 -0.65 -29.67
N CYS A 623 38.28 -0.11 -28.95
CA CYS A 623 36.85 -0.26 -29.27
C CYS A 623 36.25 1.07 -29.76
N SER A 624 35.85 1.13 -31.03
CA SER A 624 35.33 2.37 -31.64
C SER A 624 33.97 2.85 -31.09
N ASN A 625 33.15 1.93 -30.58
CA ASN A 625 31.78 2.21 -30.09
C ASN A 625 31.60 2.11 -28.57
N LEU A 626 32.68 1.89 -27.81
CA LEU A 626 32.59 1.77 -26.35
C LEU A 626 32.24 3.13 -25.73
N CYS A 627 31.13 3.19 -25.00
CA CYS A 627 30.62 4.39 -24.32
C CYS A 627 30.87 4.34 -22.81
N PHE A 628 30.79 3.16 -22.21
CA PHE A 628 30.89 2.95 -20.76
C PHE A 628 31.99 1.93 -20.42
N LEU A 629 32.93 2.32 -19.56
CA LEU A 629 33.95 1.44 -19.01
C LEU A 629 34.02 1.56 -17.49
N ASN A 630 33.83 0.44 -16.79
CA ASN A 630 33.95 0.37 -15.33
C ASN A 630 35.08 -0.56 -14.91
N LEU A 631 36.10 0.00 -14.28
CA LEU A 631 37.28 -0.66 -13.72
C LEU A 631 37.37 -0.48 -12.20
N SER A 632 36.28 -0.10 -11.53
CA SER A 632 36.29 0.21 -10.09
C SER A 632 36.75 -0.99 -9.26
N ASN A 633 37.55 -0.76 -8.23
CA ASN A 633 38.14 -1.75 -7.32
C ASN A 633 39.11 -2.74 -8.01
N CYS A 634 39.72 -2.35 -9.13
CA CYS A 634 40.87 -3.05 -9.71
C CYS A 634 42.17 -2.57 -9.04
N CYS A 635 42.47 -3.12 -7.86
CA CYS A 635 43.59 -2.70 -7.01
C CYS A 635 44.99 -2.97 -7.62
N SER A 636 45.12 -3.92 -8.55
CA SER A 636 46.41 -4.26 -9.18
C SER A 636 46.64 -3.58 -10.53
N LEU A 637 45.78 -2.65 -10.95
CA LEU A 637 45.84 -2.05 -12.28
C LEU A 637 47.10 -1.19 -12.44
N GLU A 638 47.99 -1.61 -13.34
CA GLU A 638 49.30 -0.99 -13.61
C GLU A 638 49.32 -0.27 -14.97
N SER A 639 48.65 -0.83 -15.98
CA SER A 639 48.63 -0.33 -17.36
C SER A 639 47.19 -0.15 -17.87
N LEU A 640 46.92 1.01 -18.47
CA LEU A 640 45.63 1.33 -19.10
C LEU A 640 45.88 2.04 -20.43
N LYS A 641 45.50 1.40 -21.54
CA LYS A 641 45.55 1.95 -22.90
C LYS A 641 44.15 1.93 -23.50
N LEU A 642 43.69 3.09 -23.99
CA LEU A 642 42.34 3.26 -24.49
C LEU A 642 42.37 3.97 -25.85
N GLU A 643 42.10 3.23 -26.92
CA GLU A 643 41.77 3.76 -28.25
C GLU A 643 40.24 3.75 -28.46
N CYS A 644 39.51 4.38 -27.53
CA CYS A 644 38.05 4.38 -27.49
C CYS A 644 37.47 5.80 -27.69
N PRO A 645 37.30 6.27 -28.95
CA PRO A 645 36.95 7.67 -29.23
C PRO A 645 35.55 8.08 -28.76
N ARG A 646 34.63 7.12 -28.61
CA ARG A 646 33.23 7.32 -28.16
C ARG A 646 33.03 7.16 -26.65
N LEU A 647 34.10 6.90 -25.88
CA LEU A 647 33.97 6.66 -24.44
C LEU A 647 33.46 7.92 -23.74
N THR A 648 32.30 7.84 -23.09
CA THR A 648 31.68 8.96 -22.36
C THR A 648 31.88 8.87 -20.86
N THR A 649 32.00 7.65 -20.32
CA THR A 649 32.08 7.39 -18.88
C THR A 649 33.18 6.38 -18.56
N LEU A 650 34.08 6.76 -17.66
CA LEU A 650 35.16 5.92 -17.14
C LEU A 650 35.16 5.92 -15.61
N PHE A 651 34.97 4.75 -15.01
CA PHE A 651 35.06 4.57 -13.56
C PHE A 651 36.32 3.82 -13.16
N LEU A 652 37.13 4.44 -12.31
CA LEU A 652 38.41 3.95 -11.76
C LEU A 652 38.40 4.03 -10.23
N GLN A 653 37.23 4.03 -9.58
CA GLN A 653 37.13 4.17 -8.13
C GLN A 653 37.95 3.08 -7.41
N SER A 654 38.73 3.42 -6.40
CA SER A 654 39.56 2.49 -5.61
C SER A 654 40.62 1.72 -6.42
N CYS A 655 41.15 2.29 -7.50
CA CYS A 655 42.25 1.72 -8.28
C CYS A 655 43.63 2.21 -7.79
N ASN A 656 44.68 1.39 -7.94
CA ASN A 656 46.06 1.76 -7.61
C ASN A 656 46.87 2.26 -8.83
N ILE A 657 46.20 2.96 -9.74
CA ILE A 657 46.76 3.45 -11.00
C ILE A 657 47.45 4.81 -10.82
N GLY A 658 48.58 5.02 -11.50
CA GLY A 658 49.33 6.29 -11.46
C GLY A 658 48.74 7.36 -12.36
N GLU A 659 48.96 8.64 -12.01
CA GLU A 659 48.39 9.78 -12.75
C GLU A 659 48.79 9.83 -14.22
N GLU A 660 50.06 9.57 -14.53
CA GLU A 660 50.60 9.60 -15.89
C GLU A 660 49.93 8.56 -16.80
N VAL A 661 49.57 7.40 -16.22
CA VAL A 661 48.88 6.33 -16.94
C VAL A 661 47.44 6.74 -17.26
N VAL A 662 46.74 7.35 -16.30
CA VAL A 662 45.38 7.87 -16.53
C VAL A 662 45.40 9.00 -17.57
N GLU A 663 46.36 9.93 -17.46
CA GLU A 663 46.55 11.04 -18.41
C GLU A 663 46.78 10.52 -19.83
N SER A 664 47.69 9.56 -19.99
CA SER A 664 47.95 8.91 -21.28
C SER A 664 46.71 8.18 -21.82
N ALA A 665 45.95 7.50 -20.96
CA ALA A 665 44.76 6.73 -21.37
C ALA A 665 43.63 7.64 -21.86
N ILE A 666 43.34 8.75 -21.17
CA ILE A 666 42.23 9.65 -21.53
C ILE A 666 42.57 10.60 -22.69
N SER A 667 43.85 10.78 -23.01
CA SER A 667 44.29 11.69 -24.09
C SER A 667 43.73 11.34 -25.48
N HIS A 668 43.35 10.08 -25.68
CA HIS A 668 42.76 9.57 -26.92
C HIS A 668 41.22 9.44 -26.86
N CYS A 669 40.60 9.78 -25.71
CA CYS A 669 39.16 9.66 -25.47
C CYS A 669 38.45 11.02 -25.66
N ASN A 670 38.13 11.36 -26.90
CA ASN A 670 37.63 12.70 -27.29
C ASN A 670 36.21 13.05 -26.81
N MET A 671 35.44 12.05 -26.35
CA MET A 671 34.04 12.22 -25.93
C MET A 671 33.83 11.97 -24.43
N LEU A 672 34.91 11.83 -23.65
CA LEU A 672 34.82 11.46 -22.24
C LEU A 672 34.23 12.63 -21.44
N GLU A 673 33.06 12.42 -20.85
CA GLU A 673 32.33 13.43 -20.07
C GLU A 673 32.47 13.22 -18.56
N THR A 674 32.54 11.96 -18.12
CA THR A 674 32.54 11.58 -16.70
C THR A 674 33.74 10.67 -16.38
N LEU A 675 34.53 11.10 -15.40
CA LEU A 675 35.66 10.33 -14.86
C LEU A 675 35.50 10.18 -13.33
N ASP A 676 35.47 8.95 -12.82
CA ASP A 676 35.46 8.68 -11.38
C ASP A 676 36.80 8.10 -10.93
N VAL A 677 37.52 8.85 -10.10
CA VAL A 677 38.84 8.49 -9.54
C VAL A 677 38.84 8.54 -8.01
N ARG A 678 37.66 8.41 -7.38
CA ARG A 678 37.55 8.42 -5.91
C ARG A 678 38.37 7.28 -5.30
N PHE A 679 39.04 7.55 -4.18
CA PHE A 679 39.81 6.58 -3.40
C PHE A 679 41.01 5.97 -4.14
N CYS A 680 41.55 6.65 -5.15
CA CYS A 680 42.81 6.27 -5.81
C CYS A 680 44.03 6.89 -5.09
N PRO A 681 44.87 6.11 -4.39
CA PRO A 681 45.93 6.66 -3.52
C PRO A 681 47.07 7.35 -4.28
N LYS A 682 47.26 7.03 -5.56
CA LYS A 682 48.32 7.60 -6.40
C LYS A 682 47.87 8.83 -7.20
N ILE A 683 46.63 9.29 -7.03
CA ILE A 683 46.09 10.46 -7.73
C ILE A 683 46.00 11.64 -6.76
N SER A 684 46.88 12.62 -6.96
CA SER A 684 46.96 13.90 -6.28
C SER A 684 45.87 14.87 -6.74
N PRO A 685 45.32 15.71 -5.85
CA PRO A 685 44.42 16.79 -6.22
C PRO A 685 45.01 17.81 -7.22
N LEU A 686 46.34 17.92 -7.29
CA LEU A 686 47.04 18.85 -8.19
C LEU A 686 47.03 18.38 -9.66
N SER A 687 46.74 17.10 -9.94
CA SER A 687 46.68 16.58 -11.31
C SER A 687 45.35 16.80 -12.02
N MET A 688 44.31 17.29 -11.33
CA MET A 688 42.99 17.54 -11.94
C MET A 688 43.06 18.56 -13.10
N GLY A 689 43.96 19.54 -13.01
CA GLY A 689 44.23 20.48 -14.11
C GLY A 689 44.83 19.79 -15.34
N ARG A 690 45.78 18.87 -15.11
CA ARG A 690 46.44 18.08 -16.17
C ARG A 690 45.46 17.10 -16.85
N LEU A 691 44.60 16.44 -16.07
CA LEU A 691 43.56 15.56 -16.61
C LEU A 691 42.54 16.32 -17.48
N ARG A 692 42.14 17.54 -17.07
CA ARG A 692 41.27 18.41 -17.89
C ARG A 692 41.96 18.93 -19.14
N THR A 693 43.27 19.17 -19.13
CA THR A 693 44.02 19.54 -20.35
C THR A 693 44.20 18.36 -21.29
N ALA A 694 44.39 17.16 -20.77
CA ALA A 694 44.52 15.93 -21.55
C ALA A 694 43.20 15.51 -22.21
N CYS A 695 42.05 15.76 -21.55
CA CYS A 695 40.73 15.47 -22.10
C CYS A 695 39.77 16.67 -21.92
N PRO A 696 39.72 17.60 -22.89
CA PRO A 696 38.89 18.81 -22.80
C PRO A 696 37.38 18.58 -22.74
N SER A 697 36.89 17.39 -23.12
CA SER A 697 35.47 17.03 -23.08
C SER A 697 34.94 16.71 -21.68
N LEU A 698 35.82 16.58 -20.67
CA LEU A 698 35.44 16.22 -19.30
C LEU A 698 34.54 17.28 -18.66
N LYS A 699 33.31 16.88 -18.33
CA LYS A 699 32.31 17.70 -17.63
C LYS A 699 32.29 17.44 -16.13
N ARG A 700 32.53 16.19 -15.71
CA ARG A 700 32.42 15.74 -14.31
C ARG A 700 33.62 14.88 -13.94
N ILE A 701 34.31 15.24 -12.86
CA ILE A 701 35.36 14.43 -12.25
C ILE A 701 34.98 14.16 -10.79
N PHE A 702 34.74 12.90 -10.44
CA PHE A 702 34.51 12.49 -9.06
C PHE A 702 35.86 12.15 -8.42
N ASN A 703 36.23 12.88 -7.37
CA ASN A 703 37.46 12.67 -6.60
C ASN A 703 37.13 12.62 -5.10
N SER A 704 37.89 11.83 -4.34
CA SER A 704 37.80 11.73 -2.89
C SER A 704 38.52 12.92 -2.24
N LEU A 705 37.94 14.11 -2.32
CA LEU A 705 38.34 15.24 -1.50
C LEU A 705 37.40 15.37 -0.30
N VAL A 706 37.98 15.27 0.89
CA VAL A 706 37.52 16.03 2.07
C VAL A 706 37.78 17.50 1.76
N PRO A 707 36.86 18.43 2.03
CA PRO A 707 37.11 19.86 1.85
C PRO A 707 38.30 20.28 2.72
N VAL A 708 39.35 20.85 2.12
CA VAL A 708 40.42 21.55 2.87
C VAL A 708 39.90 22.88 3.38
#